data_AF-A0A7L6A4H3-F1
#
_entry.id   AF-A0A7L6A4H3-F1
#
_cell.length_a   1.000
_cell.length_b   1.000
_cell.length_c   1.000
_cell.angle_alpha   90.00
_cell.angle_beta   90.00
_cell.angle_gamma   90.00
#
_symmetry.space_group_name_H-M   'P 1'
#
loop_
_entity.id
_entity.type
_entity.pdbx_description
1 polymer ?
#
loop_
_entity_poly.entity_id
_entity_poly.type
_entity_poly.pdbx_seq_one_letter_code
_entity_poly.pdbx_strand_id
1 'polypeptide(L)'
;MTQINPAEGLAPLLGSLRKLIADSRQQVLRAVDVVQVQTCWHIGRHIVEFEQGGAQRASYGQRLLPQLGQALSSEFGRGFDATNLRHMRGFYLAFPMRDALRRELSWTHYRLLLRVDSAEARQWYVQEAVAQNWSTRALERQIGSLYYERLLLSQDKAAVSAEAQANLGAMEQSPRAFVRDPVMLEFLGLPGSGHLLEATLETALMDKLQQFLMELGKGFAFVARQQRISTETQDFYIDLVFYNYLLKCFVLIDLKTGPLTHQDVGQMDMYVRMYDDLRRGEGDNPTVGILLCGSKDQSVVRYSVLNGSEQLFASKYRLVLPSEEELRLELQRDREALETQKACVAKTKNMTDLEKQKLGKTLWTIADQLRGAMNADDFRDYMLAFLFLRYLSDNYEAAAKKELGPDYPELEPEDRLSPLSFWYVDNAADVSDFEKQMRRKVHYVIEPQYLWTNITELARTQDAELLHTLQQGFDYIENQSFASTFKGLFSEINLASDKLGKTYPERNARLCKIISEIAKGLTQFSTDSDALGDAYEYLIGQFAAGSGKKAGEFYTPQRISDILSAIVTLDSQEPATGQRSQLESVLDFACGSGSLLLNVRHRMGPHGIGKIHGQEKNITTYNLARMNMLLHGVKDSEFEIFHGDTLLNEWDMLRETNPARMPKFDAVVANPPFSYRWEPSEALGEDVRFKNYGLAPKSAADFAFLLHGFHFLKQGGVMAIILPHGVLFRGGAEARIRTKLLKDGHIDTVIGLPANLFFSTGIPVCILVLKKCKKPDDVLFINAAEHFEKGKRQNLLRPEHIDKIIDTYQFRKEESRYSRRVGMEEIEKNDFNLNISRYVSTAEGEEEIVLASVHAELVSLEQQRKAALEKHNAFLKELGLPPLP
;
A
#
# COMPACT_ATOMS: atom_id res chain seq x y z
N MET A 1 39.33 -5.49 -49.62
CA MET A 1 37.89 -5.30 -49.35
C MET A 1 37.76 -4.67 -47.97
N THR A 2 37.38 -3.39 -47.90
CA THR A 2 37.20 -2.67 -46.64
C THR A 2 35.90 -3.12 -45.98
N GLN A 3 35.95 -3.59 -44.74
CA GLN A 3 34.75 -3.98 -43.99
C GLN A 3 33.97 -2.72 -43.60
N ILE A 4 32.71 -2.62 -44.05
CA ILE A 4 31.79 -1.56 -43.65
C ILE A 4 31.27 -1.89 -42.25
N ASN A 5 31.36 -0.94 -41.33
CA ASN A 5 30.93 -1.12 -39.94
C ASN A 5 29.39 -1.14 -39.87
N PRO A 6 28.73 -2.23 -39.41
CA PRO A 6 27.27 -2.35 -39.45
C PRO A 6 26.53 -1.30 -38.60
N ALA A 7 27.22 -0.64 -37.66
CA ALA A 7 26.66 0.46 -36.87
C ALA A 7 26.39 1.74 -37.70
N GLU A 8 27.21 2.03 -38.71
CA GLU A 8 27.09 3.27 -39.50
C GLU A 8 25.87 3.24 -40.44
N GLY A 9 25.52 2.06 -40.97
CA GLY A 9 24.31 1.87 -41.79
C GLY A 9 23.00 1.97 -41.01
N LEU A 10 23.02 1.77 -39.69
CA LEU A 10 21.81 1.77 -38.87
C LEU A 10 21.33 3.17 -38.45
N ALA A 11 22.24 4.14 -38.30
CA ALA A 11 21.86 5.49 -37.85
C ALA A 11 20.92 6.22 -38.85
N PRO A 12 21.13 6.18 -40.19
CA PRO A 12 20.19 6.74 -41.16
C PRO A 12 18.83 6.03 -41.14
N LEU A 13 18.82 4.70 -40.98
CA LEU A 13 17.59 3.91 -40.87
C LEU A 13 16.80 4.27 -39.61
N LEU A 14 17.47 4.37 -38.45
CA LEU A 14 16.87 4.81 -37.19
C LEU A 14 16.36 6.25 -37.26
N GLY A 15 17.06 7.14 -37.96
CA GLY A 15 16.59 8.50 -38.24
C GLY A 15 15.29 8.50 -39.05
N SER A 16 15.26 7.77 -40.16
CA SER A 16 14.08 7.60 -41.01
C SER A 16 12.91 6.95 -40.26
N LEU A 17 13.14 5.91 -39.45
CA LEU A 17 12.10 5.25 -38.65
C LEU A 17 11.56 6.16 -37.54
N ARG A 18 12.42 6.91 -36.84
CA ARG A 18 11.99 7.91 -35.85
C ARG A 18 11.13 8.99 -36.49
N LYS A 19 11.54 9.49 -37.66
CA LYS A 19 10.78 10.46 -38.44
C LYS A 19 9.43 9.88 -38.88
N LEU A 20 9.40 8.69 -39.48
CA LEU A 20 8.18 8.01 -39.88
C LEU A 20 7.20 7.83 -38.70
N ILE A 21 7.68 7.45 -37.52
CA ILE A 21 6.85 7.31 -36.32
C ILE A 21 6.33 8.66 -35.83
N ALA A 22 7.15 9.73 -35.88
CA ALA A 22 6.75 11.07 -35.49
C ALA A 22 5.69 11.64 -36.46
N ASP A 23 5.96 11.57 -37.77
CA ASP A 23 5.05 11.99 -38.84
C ASP A 23 3.71 11.23 -38.74
N SER A 24 3.75 9.90 -38.54
CA SER A 24 2.55 9.06 -38.37
C SER A 24 1.72 9.46 -37.14
N ARG A 25 2.38 9.72 -36.00
CA ARG A 25 1.69 10.20 -34.79
C ARG A 25 1.07 11.58 -35.01
N GLN A 26 1.79 12.49 -35.65
CA GLN A 26 1.30 13.83 -35.97
C GLN A 26 0.09 13.78 -36.93
N GLN A 27 0.09 12.85 -37.88
CA GLN A 27 -1.05 12.62 -38.78
C GLN A 27 -2.30 12.14 -38.04
N VAL A 28 -2.15 11.18 -37.10
CA VAL A 28 -3.27 10.71 -36.26
C VAL A 28 -3.82 11.82 -35.38
N LEU A 29 -2.95 12.59 -34.72
CA LEU A 29 -3.34 13.71 -33.85
C LEU A 29 -4.13 14.78 -34.64
N ARG A 30 -3.62 15.20 -35.81
CA ARG A 30 -4.32 16.14 -36.70
C ARG A 30 -5.67 15.60 -37.18
N ALA A 31 -5.80 14.30 -37.42
CA ALA A 31 -7.07 13.71 -37.79
C ALA A 31 -8.09 13.79 -36.64
N VAL A 32 -7.66 13.53 -35.39
CA VAL A 32 -8.50 13.69 -34.20
C VAL A 32 -8.90 15.15 -33.98
N ASP A 33 -7.95 16.10 -34.07
CA ASP A 33 -8.21 17.53 -33.92
C ASP A 33 -9.26 18.03 -34.93
N VAL A 34 -9.13 17.65 -36.21
CA VAL A 34 -10.08 18.03 -37.27
C VAL A 34 -11.47 17.48 -37.00
N VAL A 35 -11.59 16.21 -36.60
CA VAL A 35 -12.87 15.59 -36.25
C VAL A 35 -13.47 16.27 -35.02
N GLN A 36 -12.68 16.53 -33.98
CA GLN A 36 -13.13 17.22 -32.77
C GLN A 36 -13.67 18.61 -33.06
N VAL A 37 -12.93 19.44 -33.81
CA VAL A 37 -13.35 20.80 -34.19
C VAL A 37 -14.65 20.77 -35.00
N GLN A 38 -14.78 19.86 -35.95
CA GLN A 38 -16.02 19.70 -36.74
C GLN A 38 -17.20 19.25 -35.85
N THR A 39 -16.99 18.30 -34.93
CA THR A 39 -18.03 17.86 -33.99
C THR A 39 -18.47 19.00 -33.07
N CYS A 40 -17.54 19.75 -32.48
CA CYS A 40 -17.84 20.92 -31.65
C CYS A 40 -18.63 22.00 -32.43
N TRP A 41 -18.26 22.26 -33.68
CA TRP A 41 -18.98 23.18 -34.56
C TRP A 41 -20.41 22.71 -34.84
N HIS A 42 -20.58 21.42 -35.18
CA HIS A 42 -21.89 20.84 -35.47
C HIS A 42 -22.81 20.81 -34.24
N ILE A 43 -22.29 20.51 -33.04
CA ILE A 43 -23.05 20.62 -31.78
C ILE A 43 -23.48 22.07 -31.56
N GLY A 44 -22.57 23.03 -31.74
CA GLY A 44 -22.88 24.47 -31.66
C GLY A 44 -23.99 24.91 -32.62
N ARG A 45 -23.91 24.47 -33.88
CA ARG A 45 -24.95 24.73 -34.90
C ARG A 45 -26.29 24.15 -34.45
N HIS A 46 -26.34 22.88 -34.05
CA HIS A 46 -27.59 22.24 -33.65
C HIS A 46 -28.24 22.89 -32.43
N ILE A 47 -27.45 23.37 -31.47
CA ILE A 47 -27.95 24.17 -30.35
C ILE A 47 -28.60 25.48 -30.85
N VAL A 48 -27.93 26.23 -31.73
CA VAL A 48 -28.42 27.52 -32.23
C VAL A 48 -29.62 27.37 -33.17
N GLU A 49 -29.61 26.38 -34.07
CA GLU A 49 -30.77 26.05 -34.93
C GLU A 49 -31.99 25.67 -34.10
N PHE A 50 -31.81 24.89 -33.03
CA PHE A 50 -32.88 24.51 -32.10
C PHE A 50 -33.42 25.71 -31.30
N GLU A 51 -32.53 26.61 -30.84
CA GLU A 51 -32.94 27.87 -30.19
C GLU A 51 -33.73 28.79 -31.15
N GLN A 52 -33.35 28.86 -32.42
CA GLN A 52 -33.97 29.73 -33.44
C GLN A 52 -35.30 29.18 -33.98
N GLY A 53 -35.49 27.86 -34.02
CA GLY A 53 -36.74 27.23 -34.48
C GLY A 53 -37.93 27.37 -33.51
N GLY A 54 -37.72 27.84 -32.29
CA GLY A 54 -38.73 27.95 -31.23
C GLY A 54 -39.43 29.32 -31.17
N ALA A 55 -40.44 29.56 -32.01
CA ALA A 55 -41.19 30.82 -32.06
C ALA A 55 -41.98 31.20 -30.77
N GLN A 56 -41.98 30.35 -29.74
CA GLN A 56 -42.40 30.67 -28.38
C GLN A 56 -41.47 30.00 -27.37
N ARG A 57 -41.13 30.74 -26.29
CA ARG A 57 -40.45 30.33 -25.03
C ARG A 57 -38.96 30.69 -24.90
N ALA A 58 -38.69 31.97 -24.63
CA ALA A 58 -37.40 32.43 -24.07
C ALA A 58 -37.02 31.72 -22.73
N SER A 59 -37.98 31.14 -22.02
CA SER A 59 -37.75 30.36 -20.78
C SER A 59 -37.11 28.98 -21.00
N TYR A 60 -37.14 28.43 -22.21
CA TYR A 60 -36.55 27.11 -22.48
C TYR A 60 -35.01 27.19 -22.64
N GLY A 61 -34.51 28.24 -23.30
CA GLY A 61 -33.08 28.44 -23.54
C GLY A 61 -32.22 28.47 -22.26
N GLN A 62 -32.75 29.05 -21.17
CA GLN A 62 -32.05 29.08 -19.88
C GLN A 62 -31.85 27.70 -19.24
N ARG A 63 -32.67 26.69 -19.60
CA ARG A 63 -32.56 25.32 -19.06
C ARG A 63 -32.00 24.30 -20.06
N LEU A 64 -31.95 24.65 -21.35
CA LEU A 64 -31.49 23.78 -22.43
C LEU A 64 -30.05 23.27 -22.21
N LEU A 65 -29.08 24.16 -22.00
CA LEU A 65 -27.67 23.77 -21.86
C LEU A 65 -27.39 22.97 -20.57
N PRO A 66 -27.96 23.30 -19.39
CA PRO A 66 -27.92 22.42 -18.22
C PRO A 66 -28.49 21.01 -18.47
N GLN A 67 -29.65 20.90 -19.14
CA GLN A 67 -30.30 19.61 -19.40
C GLN A 67 -29.53 18.76 -20.40
N LEU A 68 -29.11 19.34 -21.54
CA LEU A 68 -28.23 18.68 -22.50
C LEU A 68 -26.90 18.29 -21.86
N GLY A 69 -26.34 19.16 -21.02
CA GLY A 69 -25.10 18.90 -20.32
C GLY A 69 -25.18 17.71 -19.39
N GLN A 70 -26.27 17.59 -18.62
CA GLN A 70 -26.53 16.44 -17.75
C GLN A 70 -26.72 15.13 -18.56
N ALA A 71 -27.54 15.17 -19.61
CA ALA A 71 -27.82 14.01 -20.44
C ALA A 71 -26.55 13.49 -21.16
N LEU A 72 -25.87 14.37 -21.91
CA LEU A 72 -24.68 14.00 -22.67
C LEU A 72 -23.50 13.60 -21.77
N SER A 73 -23.34 14.22 -20.60
CA SER A 73 -22.31 13.80 -19.63
C SER A 73 -22.60 12.42 -19.02
N SER A 74 -23.88 12.01 -18.93
CA SER A 74 -24.25 10.66 -18.45
C SER A 74 -24.04 9.56 -19.50
N GLU A 75 -24.14 9.90 -20.79
CA GLU A 75 -24.05 8.95 -21.91
C GLU A 75 -22.62 8.86 -22.48
N PHE A 76 -21.92 10.00 -22.62
CA PHE A 76 -20.60 10.11 -23.26
C PHE A 76 -19.47 10.51 -22.31
N GLY A 77 -19.77 10.80 -21.04
CA GLY A 77 -18.77 11.05 -20.00
C GLY A 77 -18.28 12.50 -19.90
N ARG A 78 -17.09 12.68 -19.31
CA ARG A 78 -16.50 14.01 -19.08
C ARG A 78 -16.12 14.66 -20.41
N GLY A 79 -16.56 15.90 -20.62
CA GLY A 79 -16.34 16.65 -21.87
C GLY A 79 -17.62 17.27 -22.44
N PHE A 80 -18.81 16.82 -22.04
CA PHE A 80 -20.10 17.33 -22.54
C PHE A 80 -20.90 18.10 -21.49
N ASP A 81 -20.23 18.75 -20.53
CA ASP A 81 -20.89 19.56 -19.52
C ASP A 81 -21.52 20.86 -20.09
N ALA A 82 -22.42 21.48 -19.33
CA ALA A 82 -23.14 22.68 -19.75
C ALA A 82 -22.24 23.88 -20.08
N THR A 83 -21.00 23.92 -19.56
CA THR A 83 -20.02 24.97 -19.88
C THR A 83 -19.35 24.69 -21.21
N ASN A 84 -18.96 23.45 -21.50
CA ASN A 84 -18.40 23.12 -22.82
C ASN A 84 -19.45 23.26 -23.94
N LEU A 85 -20.72 22.97 -23.67
CA LEU A 85 -21.82 23.25 -24.61
C LEU A 85 -22.00 24.76 -24.87
N ARG A 86 -21.78 25.64 -23.87
CA ARG A 86 -21.72 27.11 -24.09
C ARG A 86 -20.58 27.48 -25.04
N HIS A 87 -19.38 26.90 -24.88
CA HIS A 87 -18.26 27.13 -25.80
C HIS A 87 -18.57 26.66 -27.22
N MET A 88 -19.18 25.48 -27.39
CA MET A 88 -19.59 24.97 -28.72
C MET A 88 -20.62 25.89 -29.39
N ARG A 89 -21.64 26.35 -28.63
CA ARG A 89 -22.63 27.34 -29.08
C ARG A 89 -21.96 28.66 -29.52
N GLY A 90 -21.06 29.20 -28.68
CA GLY A 90 -20.29 30.41 -28.98
C GLY A 90 -19.38 30.24 -30.20
N PHE A 91 -18.80 29.05 -30.39
CA PHE A 91 -17.96 28.71 -31.53
C PHE A 91 -18.69 28.82 -32.86
N TYR A 92 -19.90 28.26 -32.95
CA TYR A 92 -20.73 28.39 -34.15
C TYR A 92 -21.11 29.85 -34.43
N LEU A 93 -21.45 30.62 -33.40
CA LEU A 93 -21.81 32.05 -33.56
C LEU A 93 -20.62 32.91 -34.02
N ALA A 94 -19.41 32.63 -33.54
CA ALA A 94 -18.19 33.35 -33.92
C ALA A 94 -17.62 32.91 -35.27
N PHE A 95 -17.85 31.67 -35.69
CA PHE A 95 -17.37 31.08 -36.95
C PHE A 95 -18.51 30.38 -37.71
N PRO A 96 -19.50 31.14 -38.24
CA PRO A 96 -20.71 30.57 -38.84
C PRO A 96 -20.47 29.85 -40.18
N MET A 97 -19.31 30.05 -40.82
CA MET A 97 -18.93 29.35 -42.05
C MET A 97 -17.96 28.21 -41.72
N ARG A 98 -18.47 26.96 -41.70
CA ARG A 98 -17.66 25.75 -41.41
C ARG A 98 -16.39 25.66 -42.27
N ASP A 99 -16.49 26.03 -43.55
CA ASP A 99 -15.40 25.87 -44.50
C ASP A 99 -14.32 26.97 -44.36
N ALA A 100 -14.54 27.96 -43.50
CA ALA A 100 -13.52 28.92 -43.06
C ALA A 100 -12.67 28.42 -41.87
N LEU A 101 -12.99 27.25 -41.31
CA LEU A 101 -12.22 26.64 -40.22
C LEU A 101 -10.89 26.08 -40.72
N ARG A 102 -9.83 26.32 -39.96
CA ARG A 102 -8.46 25.90 -40.21
C ARG A 102 -8.23 24.51 -39.61
N ARG A 103 -7.79 23.58 -40.46
CA ARG A 103 -7.50 22.18 -40.08
C ARG A 103 -6.22 22.07 -39.25
N GLU A 104 -5.44 23.13 -39.23
CA GLU A 104 -4.18 23.28 -38.50
C GLU A 104 -4.39 23.64 -37.02
N LEU A 105 -5.61 24.06 -36.63
CA LEU A 105 -5.95 24.50 -35.27
C LEU A 105 -6.85 23.47 -34.57
N SER A 106 -6.46 23.06 -33.36
CA SER A 106 -7.27 22.17 -32.50
C SER A 106 -8.44 22.90 -31.83
N TRP A 107 -9.37 22.15 -31.22
CA TRP A 107 -10.50 22.73 -30.47
C TRP A 107 -10.05 23.70 -29.37
N THR A 108 -8.94 23.39 -28.69
CA THR A 108 -8.35 24.25 -27.66
C THR A 108 -7.88 25.60 -28.23
N HIS A 109 -7.36 25.67 -29.46
CA HIS A 109 -7.04 26.94 -30.12
C HIS A 109 -8.30 27.77 -30.36
N TYR A 110 -9.37 27.13 -30.83
CA TYR A 110 -10.65 27.82 -31.05
C TYR A 110 -11.27 28.34 -29.76
N ARG A 111 -11.19 27.59 -28.65
CA ARG A 111 -11.59 28.09 -27.32
C ARG A 111 -10.81 29.35 -26.90
N LEU A 112 -9.51 29.44 -27.18
CA LEU A 112 -8.71 30.63 -26.91
C LEU A 112 -9.15 31.83 -27.77
N LEU A 113 -9.41 31.59 -29.06
CA LEU A 113 -9.83 32.63 -30.00
C LEU A 113 -11.21 33.23 -29.69
N LEU A 114 -12.11 32.47 -29.06
CA LEU A 114 -13.39 33.00 -28.59
C LEU A 114 -13.27 34.07 -27.50
N ARG A 115 -12.12 34.16 -26.81
CA ARG A 115 -11.82 35.19 -25.81
C ARG A 115 -11.43 36.53 -26.42
N VAL A 116 -11.17 36.58 -27.73
CA VAL A 116 -10.78 37.81 -28.43
C VAL A 116 -12.04 38.52 -28.92
N ASP A 117 -12.39 39.66 -28.33
CA ASP A 117 -13.66 40.36 -28.61
C ASP A 117 -13.78 40.87 -30.04
N SER A 118 -12.73 41.54 -30.55
CA SER A 118 -12.68 42.03 -31.94
C SER A 118 -12.62 40.87 -32.94
N ALA A 119 -13.51 40.90 -33.93
CA ALA A 119 -13.52 39.92 -35.01
C ALA A 119 -12.26 40.03 -35.89
N GLU A 120 -11.74 41.24 -36.08
CA GLU A 120 -10.53 41.55 -36.83
C GLU A 120 -9.30 40.98 -36.13
N ALA A 121 -9.13 41.24 -34.83
CA ALA A 121 -8.07 40.69 -34.01
C ALA A 121 -8.14 39.16 -33.97
N ARG A 122 -9.35 38.58 -33.77
CA ARG A 122 -9.57 37.14 -33.76
C ARG A 122 -9.15 36.48 -35.07
N GLN A 123 -9.54 37.06 -36.20
CA GLN A 123 -9.19 36.54 -37.53
C GLN A 123 -7.70 36.70 -37.83
N TRP A 124 -7.06 37.77 -37.32
CA TRP A 124 -5.62 37.94 -37.42
C TRP A 124 -4.85 36.90 -36.59
N TYR A 125 -5.24 36.65 -35.33
CA TYR A 125 -4.65 35.59 -34.50
C TYR A 125 -4.85 34.19 -35.10
N VAL A 126 -5.97 33.92 -35.80
CA VAL A 126 -6.14 32.69 -36.60
C VAL A 126 -5.08 32.58 -37.71
N GLN A 127 -4.83 33.67 -38.44
CA GLN A 127 -3.88 33.67 -39.55
C GLN A 127 -2.44 33.49 -39.05
N GLU A 128 -2.03 34.25 -38.04
CA GLU A 128 -0.68 34.15 -37.47
C GLU A 128 -0.41 32.80 -36.79
N ALA A 129 -1.38 32.27 -36.02
CA ALA A 129 -1.22 30.97 -35.38
C ALA A 129 -0.97 29.84 -36.39
N VAL A 130 -1.61 29.91 -37.57
CA VAL A 130 -1.38 28.94 -38.64
C VAL A 130 -0.10 29.23 -39.42
N ALA A 131 0.17 30.48 -39.78
CA ALA A 131 1.36 30.88 -40.54
C ALA A 131 2.66 30.56 -39.79
N GLN A 132 2.66 30.74 -38.47
CA GLN A 132 3.81 30.48 -37.60
C GLN A 132 3.73 29.12 -36.87
N ASN A 133 2.68 28.31 -37.12
CA ASN A 133 2.44 27.01 -36.49
C ASN A 133 2.55 27.07 -34.94
N TRP A 134 1.87 28.06 -34.35
CA TRP A 134 1.84 28.26 -32.90
C TRP A 134 1.11 27.12 -32.19
N SER A 135 1.60 26.75 -31.01
CA SER A 135 0.86 25.90 -30.07
C SER A 135 -0.20 26.69 -29.30
N THR A 136 -1.10 26.00 -28.59
CA THR A 136 -2.11 26.64 -27.73
C THR A 136 -1.50 27.60 -26.72
N ARG A 137 -0.37 27.21 -26.10
CA ARG A 137 0.39 28.04 -25.15
C ARG A 137 1.04 29.26 -25.82
N ALA A 138 1.52 29.12 -27.06
CA ALA A 138 2.06 30.23 -27.82
C ALA A 138 0.95 31.24 -28.17
N LEU A 139 -0.18 30.76 -28.69
CA LEU A 139 -1.36 31.58 -28.98
C LEU A 139 -1.90 32.30 -27.74
N GLU A 140 -2.07 31.59 -26.63
CA GLU A 140 -2.53 32.18 -25.36
C GLU A 140 -1.58 33.28 -24.86
N ARG A 141 -0.26 33.06 -24.96
CA ARG A 141 0.74 34.07 -24.60
C ARG A 141 0.68 35.30 -25.52
N GLN A 142 0.48 35.14 -26.83
CA GLN A 142 0.40 36.29 -27.75
C GLN A 142 -0.91 37.08 -27.59
N ILE A 143 -2.03 36.41 -27.32
CA ILE A 143 -3.29 37.07 -26.95
C ILE A 143 -3.09 37.84 -25.63
N GLY A 144 -2.53 37.20 -24.60
CA GLY A 144 -2.31 37.82 -23.29
C GLY A 144 -1.29 38.96 -23.30
N SER A 145 -0.35 38.99 -24.25
CA SER A 145 0.60 40.09 -24.44
C SER A 145 0.04 41.26 -25.28
N LEU A 146 -1.22 41.15 -25.75
CA LEU A 146 -1.86 42.07 -26.68
C LEU A 146 -1.01 42.27 -27.95
N TYR A 147 -0.47 41.18 -28.51
CA TYR A 147 0.53 41.21 -29.58
C TYR A 147 0.02 41.91 -30.84
N TYR A 148 -1.24 41.68 -31.23
CA TYR A 148 -1.91 42.35 -32.34
C TYR A 148 -1.96 43.87 -32.13
N GLU A 149 -2.41 44.29 -30.95
CA GLU A 149 -2.57 45.69 -30.56
C GLU A 149 -1.20 46.39 -30.47
N ARG A 150 -0.19 45.71 -29.89
CA ARG A 150 1.20 46.17 -29.85
C ARG A 150 1.80 46.33 -31.26
N LEU A 151 1.51 45.43 -32.19
CA LEU A 151 1.94 45.54 -33.59
C LEU A 151 1.23 46.64 -34.36
N LEU A 152 0.01 47.00 -33.99
CA LEU A 152 -0.69 48.15 -34.57
C LEU A 152 -0.15 49.48 -34.02
N LEU A 153 0.14 49.55 -32.72
CA LEU A 153 0.54 50.77 -32.01
C LEU A 153 2.06 51.07 -32.07
N SER A 154 2.92 50.06 -32.21
CA SER A 154 4.37 50.26 -32.30
C SER A 154 4.80 50.84 -33.66
N GLN A 155 5.67 51.86 -33.62
CA GLN A 155 6.35 52.34 -34.83
C GLN A 155 7.45 51.39 -35.29
N ASP A 156 8.10 50.67 -34.36
CA ASP A 156 9.02 49.58 -34.68
C ASP A 156 8.31 48.23 -34.54
N LYS A 157 7.75 47.75 -35.64
CA LYS A 157 7.07 46.45 -35.73
C LYS A 157 8.06 45.29 -35.81
N ALA A 158 9.28 45.53 -36.29
CA ALA A 158 10.31 44.52 -36.41
C ALA A 158 10.85 44.11 -35.03
N ALA A 159 11.12 45.06 -34.14
CA ALA A 159 11.54 44.80 -32.77
C ALA A 159 10.48 44.00 -31.98
N VAL A 160 9.20 44.39 -32.07
CA VAL A 160 8.08 43.67 -31.42
C VAL A 160 7.93 42.25 -31.95
N SER A 161 8.13 42.04 -33.26
CA SER A 161 8.10 40.70 -33.87
C SER A 161 9.29 39.83 -33.44
N ALA A 162 10.49 40.41 -33.37
CA ALA A 162 11.69 39.72 -32.92
C ALA A 162 11.63 39.35 -31.43
N GLU A 163 11.10 40.23 -30.57
CA GLU A 163 10.81 39.96 -29.16
C GLU A 163 9.84 38.77 -29.02
N ALA A 164 8.74 38.77 -29.76
CA ALA A 164 7.78 37.67 -29.76
C ALA A 164 8.41 36.35 -30.21
N GLN A 165 9.21 36.38 -31.27
CA GLN A 165 9.86 35.18 -31.83
C GLN A 165 10.96 34.62 -30.90
N ALA A 166 11.76 35.47 -30.26
CA ALA A 166 12.73 35.05 -29.25
C ALA A 166 12.06 34.41 -28.02
N ASN A 167 10.96 35.00 -27.55
CA ASN A 167 10.16 34.47 -26.44
C ASN A 167 9.49 33.11 -26.75
N LEU A 168 9.19 32.83 -28.02
CA LEU A 168 8.69 31.54 -28.48
C LEU A 168 9.81 30.50 -28.63
N GLY A 169 11.00 30.90 -29.10
CA GLY A 169 12.16 30.02 -29.25
C GLY A 169 12.69 29.43 -27.94
N ALA A 170 12.48 30.12 -26.82
CA ALA A 170 12.83 29.62 -25.48
C ALA A 170 11.90 28.51 -24.94
N MET A 171 10.81 28.18 -25.64
CA MET A 171 9.84 27.14 -25.22
C MET A 171 10.17 25.79 -25.89
N GLU A 172 10.99 24.96 -25.24
CA GLU A 172 11.39 23.65 -25.77
C GLU A 172 10.18 22.76 -26.13
N GLN A 173 10.15 22.28 -27.38
CA GLN A 173 9.15 21.34 -27.86
C GLN A 173 9.49 19.90 -27.45
N SER A 174 9.17 19.53 -26.22
CA SER A 174 9.26 18.15 -25.76
C SER A 174 8.40 17.22 -26.63
N PRO A 175 8.91 16.06 -27.12
CA PRO A 175 8.10 15.06 -27.82
C PRO A 175 6.93 14.51 -27.00
N ARG A 176 6.93 14.69 -25.66
CA ARG A 176 5.83 14.33 -24.76
C ARG A 176 4.69 15.36 -24.74
N ALA A 177 4.90 16.58 -25.23
CA ALA A 177 3.87 17.62 -25.29
C ALA A 177 2.76 17.30 -26.33
N PHE A 178 3.09 16.53 -27.37
CA PHE A 178 2.17 16.18 -28.45
C PHE A 178 1.02 15.20 -28.06
N VAL A 179 1.07 14.56 -26.88
CA VAL A 179 0.14 13.47 -26.50
C VAL A 179 -0.65 13.81 -25.24
N ARG A 180 -0.73 15.09 -24.86
CA ARG A 180 -1.33 15.56 -23.61
C ARG A 180 -2.15 16.84 -23.76
N ASP A 181 -3.06 16.89 -24.73
CA ASP A 181 -4.23 17.78 -24.58
C ASP A 181 -5.33 16.97 -23.85
N PRO A 182 -5.68 17.30 -22.59
CA PRO A 182 -6.74 16.59 -21.85
C PRO A 182 -8.08 16.63 -22.58
N VAL A 183 -8.36 17.70 -23.33
CA VAL A 183 -9.60 17.90 -24.07
C VAL A 183 -9.72 16.90 -25.23
N MET A 184 -8.60 16.51 -25.83
CA MET A 184 -8.54 15.45 -26.84
C MET A 184 -8.77 14.06 -26.22
N LEU A 185 -8.16 13.77 -25.06
CA LEU A 185 -8.31 12.48 -24.38
C LEU A 185 -9.74 12.28 -23.86
N GLU A 186 -10.37 13.34 -23.36
CA GLU A 186 -11.79 13.37 -22.97
C GLU A 186 -12.71 13.16 -24.18
N PHE A 187 -12.45 13.83 -25.30
CA PHE A 187 -13.20 13.61 -26.55
C PHE A 187 -13.11 12.18 -27.10
N LEU A 188 -11.98 11.49 -26.85
CA LEU A 188 -11.80 10.07 -27.19
C LEU A 188 -12.39 9.11 -26.14
N GLY A 189 -13.05 9.60 -25.10
CA GLY A 189 -13.67 8.79 -24.05
C GLY A 189 -12.68 8.05 -23.13
N LEU A 190 -11.42 8.50 -23.08
CA LEU A 190 -10.36 7.81 -22.33
C LEU A 190 -10.36 8.22 -20.84
N PRO A 191 -10.54 7.29 -19.89
CA PRO A 191 -10.54 7.61 -18.46
C PRO A 191 -9.13 7.94 -17.94
N GLY A 192 -9.03 8.93 -17.04
CA GLY A 192 -7.82 9.20 -16.26
C GLY A 192 -6.85 10.26 -16.82
N SER A 193 -7.31 11.19 -17.66
CA SER A 193 -6.52 12.26 -18.30
C SER A 193 -5.58 13.03 -17.34
N GLY A 194 -6.02 13.34 -16.12
CA GLY A 194 -5.24 14.09 -15.13
C GLY A 194 -3.97 13.38 -14.64
N HIS A 195 -3.94 12.05 -14.56
CA HIS A 195 -2.77 11.29 -14.10
C HIS A 195 -1.55 11.41 -15.02
N LEU A 196 -1.72 11.94 -16.23
CA LEU A 196 -0.65 12.05 -17.20
C LEU A 196 0.21 13.30 -17.00
N LEU A 197 -0.20 14.34 -16.28
CA LEU A 197 0.42 15.67 -16.45
C LEU A 197 1.56 16.05 -15.48
N GLU A 198 1.61 15.53 -14.26
CA GLU A 198 2.34 16.16 -13.14
C GLU A 198 3.66 15.51 -12.70
N ALA A 199 4.40 16.25 -11.85
CA ALA A 199 5.64 15.82 -11.24
C ALA A 199 5.40 15.09 -9.91
N THR A 200 6.15 14.00 -9.68
CA THR A 200 5.96 13.04 -8.58
C THR A 200 5.87 13.64 -7.17
N LEU A 201 6.48 14.81 -6.94
CA LEU A 201 6.51 15.47 -5.62
C LEU A 201 5.16 16.12 -5.27
N GLU A 202 4.53 16.79 -6.22
CA GLU A 202 3.27 17.52 -6.05
C GLU A 202 2.11 16.54 -5.85
N THR A 203 2.10 15.46 -6.63
CA THR A 203 1.20 14.31 -6.42
C THR A 203 1.36 13.73 -5.01
N ALA A 204 2.59 13.51 -4.54
CA ALA A 204 2.85 12.93 -3.22
C ALA A 204 2.46 13.86 -2.05
N LEU A 205 2.59 15.18 -2.22
CA LEU A 205 2.14 16.16 -1.24
C LEU A 205 0.60 16.25 -1.20
N MET A 206 -0.06 16.29 -2.36
CA MET A 206 -1.52 16.20 -2.45
C MET A 206 -2.07 14.91 -1.84
N ASP A 207 -1.47 13.76 -2.12
CA ASP A 207 -1.87 12.45 -1.57
C ASP A 207 -1.88 12.50 -0.04
N LYS A 208 -0.79 13.01 0.55
CA LYS A 208 -0.63 13.14 2.00
C LYS A 208 -1.56 14.17 2.62
N LEU A 209 -1.73 15.34 2.02
CA LEU A 209 -2.65 16.39 2.53
C LEU A 209 -4.11 15.97 2.45
N GLN A 210 -4.51 15.32 1.35
CA GLN A 210 -5.86 14.76 1.22
C GLN A 210 -6.12 13.74 2.33
N GLN A 211 -5.16 12.84 2.55
CA GLN A 211 -5.26 11.81 3.57
C GLN A 211 -5.26 12.40 4.99
N PHE A 212 -4.39 13.37 5.29
CA PHE A 212 -4.33 14.08 6.58
C PHE A 212 -5.65 14.75 6.95
N LEU A 213 -6.28 15.47 6.01
CA LEU A 213 -7.55 16.17 6.26
C LEU A 213 -8.74 15.21 6.40
N MET A 214 -8.70 14.05 5.75
CA MET A 214 -9.68 12.98 5.98
C MET A 214 -9.47 12.29 7.34
N GLU A 215 -8.23 12.07 7.75
CA GLU A 215 -7.89 11.43 9.04
C GLU A 215 -8.16 12.33 10.25
N LEU A 216 -8.10 13.66 10.09
CA LEU A 216 -8.46 14.62 11.14
C LEU A 216 -9.92 14.52 11.64
N GLY A 217 -10.80 13.80 10.92
CA GLY A 217 -12.07 13.25 11.41
C GLY A 217 -13.20 14.24 11.76
N LYS A 218 -12.89 15.52 11.96
CA LYS A 218 -13.84 16.56 12.40
C LYS A 218 -14.51 17.22 11.19
N GLY A 219 -15.39 16.49 10.53
CA GLY A 219 -16.34 17.07 9.57
C GLY A 219 -15.91 17.06 8.10
N PHE A 220 -14.66 16.73 7.74
CA PHE A 220 -14.22 16.79 6.34
C PHE A 220 -14.75 15.62 5.49
N ALA A 221 -15.48 15.95 4.43
CA ALA A 221 -15.85 15.06 3.33
C ALA A 221 -15.07 15.48 2.07
N PHE A 222 -14.35 14.55 1.46
CA PHE A 222 -13.63 14.80 0.20
C PHE A 222 -14.61 14.97 -0.96
N VAL A 223 -14.48 16.05 -1.72
CA VAL A 223 -15.36 16.37 -2.87
C VAL A 223 -14.65 16.04 -4.17
N ALA A 224 -13.45 16.56 -4.38
CA ALA A 224 -12.65 16.32 -5.58
C ALA A 224 -11.18 16.70 -5.37
N ARG A 225 -10.35 16.22 -6.31
CA ARG A 225 -8.92 16.56 -6.45
C ARG A 225 -8.69 17.04 -7.88
N GLN A 226 -7.79 18.00 -8.05
CA GLN A 226 -7.56 18.70 -9.31
C GLN A 226 -8.89 19.12 -9.95
N GLN A 227 -9.75 19.74 -9.13
CA GLN A 227 -11.09 20.08 -9.56
C GLN A 227 -11.03 21.25 -10.52
N ARG A 228 -11.32 20.98 -11.80
CA ARG A 228 -11.45 22.04 -12.79
C ARG A 228 -12.63 22.96 -12.44
N ILE A 229 -12.37 24.25 -12.33
CA ILE A 229 -13.36 25.30 -12.27
C ILE A 229 -13.14 26.23 -13.47
N SER A 230 -14.14 26.35 -14.33
CA SER A 230 -14.09 27.16 -15.56
C SER A 230 -14.81 28.47 -15.34
N THR A 231 -14.15 29.60 -15.59
CA THR A 231 -14.85 30.86 -15.87
C THR A 231 -15.29 30.88 -17.34
N GLU A 232 -15.95 31.96 -17.79
CA GLU A 232 -16.20 32.21 -19.21
C GLU A 232 -14.89 32.47 -20.00
N THR A 233 -13.78 32.72 -19.30
CA THR A 233 -12.52 33.19 -19.88
C THR A 233 -11.32 32.26 -19.66
N GLN A 234 -11.26 31.42 -18.64
CA GLN A 234 -10.13 30.51 -18.34
C GLN A 234 -10.58 29.24 -17.61
N ASP A 235 -9.85 28.13 -17.82
CA ASP A 235 -10.00 26.90 -17.04
C ASP A 235 -8.94 26.92 -15.93
N PHE A 236 -9.38 26.86 -14.67
CA PHE A 236 -8.53 26.79 -13.49
C PHE A 236 -8.67 25.43 -12.79
N TYR A 237 -7.71 25.07 -11.95
CA TYR A 237 -7.72 23.82 -11.20
C TYR A 237 -7.47 24.11 -9.71
N ILE A 238 -8.30 23.52 -8.85
CA ILE A 238 -8.14 23.57 -7.39
C ILE A 238 -7.59 22.20 -6.97
N ASP A 239 -6.41 22.17 -6.36
CA ASP A 239 -5.69 20.92 -6.07
C ASP A 239 -6.52 19.95 -5.22
N LEU A 240 -7.13 20.44 -4.14
CA LEU A 240 -8.02 19.67 -3.28
C LEU A 240 -9.26 20.47 -2.89
N VAL A 241 -10.42 19.82 -2.99
CA VAL A 241 -11.72 20.37 -2.59
C VAL A 241 -12.37 19.43 -1.58
N PHE A 242 -12.77 20.00 -0.45
CA PHE A 242 -13.50 19.34 0.62
C PHE A 242 -14.81 20.09 0.93
N TYR A 243 -15.71 19.41 1.63
CA TYR A 243 -16.85 20.00 2.30
C TYR A 243 -16.79 19.62 3.78
N ASN A 244 -16.77 20.60 4.69
CA ASN A 244 -16.82 20.35 6.12
C ASN A 244 -18.29 20.31 6.57
N TYR A 245 -18.84 19.12 6.85
CA TYR A 245 -20.25 18.95 7.23
C TYR A 245 -20.61 19.45 8.64
N LEU A 246 -19.63 19.66 9.52
CA LEU A 246 -19.85 20.25 10.85
C LEU A 246 -19.96 21.78 10.75
N LEU A 247 -19.10 22.40 9.93
CA LEU A 247 -19.15 23.83 9.63
C LEU A 247 -20.14 24.17 8.51
N LYS A 248 -20.68 23.16 7.80
CA LYS A 248 -21.50 23.28 6.59
C LYS A 248 -20.91 24.19 5.52
N CYS A 249 -19.62 24.10 5.23
CA CYS A 249 -18.96 24.94 4.21
C CYS A 249 -18.00 24.14 3.33
N PHE A 250 -17.74 24.64 2.12
CA PHE A 250 -16.65 24.11 1.31
C PHE A 250 -15.29 24.60 1.83
N VAL A 251 -14.25 23.77 1.64
CA VAL A 251 -12.86 24.10 1.96
C VAL A 251 -12.01 23.80 0.73
N LEU A 252 -11.39 24.83 0.16
CA LEU A 252 -10.58 24.79 -1.05
C LEU A 252 -9.10 24.88 -0.66
N ILE A 253 -8.25 24.06 -1.26
CA ILE A 253 -6.83 24.00 -0.92
C ILE A 253 -6.00 23.96 -2.20
N ASP A 254 -4.95 24.77 -2.23
CA ASP A 254 -4.07 24.98 -3.37
C ASP A 254 -2.60 25.02 -2.91
N LEU A 255 -1.74 24.28 -3.59
CA LEU A 255 -0.34 24.04 -3.25
C LEU A 255 0.59 24.80 -4.17
N LYS A 256 1.67 25.35 -3.61
CA LYS A 256 2.71 26.07 -4.36
C LYS A 256 4.09 25.58 -3.94
N THR A 257 4.84 25.05 -4.90
CA THR A 257 6.19 24.53 -4.67
C THR A 257 7.25 25.62 -4.45
N GLY A 258 6.92 26.88 -4.79
CA GLY A 258 7.74 28.08 -4.53
C GLY A 258 7.15 29.02 -3.47
N PRO A 259 7.71 30.24 -3.31
CA PRO A 259 7.17 31.28 -2.45
C PRO A 259 5.83 31.83 -2.96
N LEU A 260 4.95 32.26 -2.05
CA LEU A 260 3.66 32.87 -2.40
C LEU A 260 3.85 34.22 -3.11
N THR A 261 3.10 34.40 -4.20
CA THR A 261 2.97 35.67 -4.92
C THR A 261 1.61 36.31 -4.63
N HIS A 262 1.48 37.60 -4.94
CA HIS A 262 0.17 38.28 -4.89
C HIS A 262 -0.85 37.70 -5.89
N GLN A 263 -0.40 36.98 -6.93
CA GLN A 263 -1.30 36.31 -7.89
C GLN A 263 -1.97 35.10 -7.25
N ASP A 264 -1.24 34.29 -6.48
CA ASP A 264 -1.80 33.10 -5.79
C ASP A 264 -2.90 33.48 -4.80
N VAL A 265 -2.72 34.58 -4.06
CA VAL A 265 -3.72 35.11 -3.11
C VAL A 265 -4.98 35.57 -3.85
N GLY A 266 -4.84 36.29 -4.97
CA GLY A 266 -5.99 36.71 -5.79
C GLY A 266 -6.71 35.53 -6.46
N GLN A 267 -5.96 34.50 -6.85
CA GLN A 267 -6.49 33.26 -7.42
C GLN A 267 -7.34 32.48 -6.40
N MET A 268 -6.90 32.39 -5.13
CA MET A 268 -7.69 31.76 -4.07
C MET A 268 -8.95 32.56 -3.69
N ASP A 269 -8.89 33.89 -3.62
CA ASP A 269 -10.08 34.73 -3.39
C ASP A 269 -11.10 34.56 -4.53
N MET A 270 -10.64 34.50 -5.77
CA MET A 270 -11.48 34.16 -6.92
C MET A 270 -12.11 32.76 -6.77
N TYR A 271 -11.35 31.74 -6.38
CA TYR A 271 -11.87 30.38 -6.16
C TYR A 271 -12.97 30.34 -5.12
N VAL A 272 -12.77 30.97 -3.96
CA VAL A 272 -13.74 31.03 -2.86
C VAL A 272 -15.05 31.67 -3.33
N ARG A 273 -14.98 32.84 -4.00
CA ARG A 273 -16.16 33.54 -4.52
C ARG A 273 -16.90 32.72 -5.58
N MET A 274 -16.16 32.15 -6.55
CA MET A 274 -16.76 31.28 -7.57
C MET A 274 -17.44 30.05 -6.96
N TYR A 275 -16.91 29.50 -5.86
CA TYR A 275 -17.55 28.38 -5.15
C TYR A 275 -18.83 28.81 -4.42
N ASP A 276 -18.80 29.98 -3.78
CA ASP A 276 -19.98 30.57 -3.11
C ASP A 276 -21.11 30.94 -4.09
N ASP A 277 -20.79 31.33 -5.33
CA ASP A 277 -21.77 31.65 -6.37
C ASP A 277 -22.26 30.42 -7.15
N LEU A 278 -21.41 29.43 -7.41
CA LEU A 278 -21.71 28.29 -8.30
C LEU A 278 -22.06 26.98 -7.58
N ARG A 279 -21.71 26.83 -6.30
CA ARG A 279 -21.74 25.53 -5.59
C ARG A 279 -22.37 25.55 -4.19
N ARG A 280 -22.38 26.67 -3.48
CA ARG A 280 -22.97 26.82 -2.13
C ARG A 280 -24.51 26.82 -2.19
N GLY A 281 -25.16 26.01 -1.35
CA GLY A 281 -26.63 25.98 -1.21
C GLY A 281 -27.15 26.96 -0.15
N GLU A 282 -28.48 27.19 -0.11
CA GLU A 282 -29.13 28.09 0.87
C GLU A 282 -28.93 27.71 2.35
N GLY A 283 -28.46 26.49 2.63
CA GLY A 283 -28.19 26.00 3.99
C GLY A 283 -26.71 25.88 4.35
N ASP A 284 -25.80 26.33 3.49
CA ASP A 284 -24.35 26.26 3.65
C ASP A 284 -23.76 27.60 4.12
N ASN A 285 -22.75 27.52 5.00
CA ASN A 285 -21.91 28.64 5.39
C ASN A 285 -20.87 28.97 4.30
N PRO A 286 -20.27 30.18 4.31
CA PRO A 286 -19.31 30.62 3.30
C PRO A 286 -18.09 29.69 3.14
N THR A 287 -17.63 29.55 1.90
CA THR A 287 -16.48 28.74 1.53
C THR A 287 -15.17 29.29 2.13
N VAL A 288 -14.27 28.39 2.53
CA VAL A 288 -12.95 28.71 3.10
C VAL A 288 -11.86 28.34 2.08
N GLY A 289 -10.88 29.21 1.88
CA GLY A 289 -9.70 28.96 1.04
C GLY A 289 -8.42 28.83 1.87
N ILE A 290 -7.55 27.88 1.50
CA ILE A 290 -6.27 27.60 2.16
C ILE A 290 -5.16 27.52 1.10
N LEU A 291 -4.14 28.36 1.24
CA LEU A 291 -2.93 28.34 0.40
C LEU A 291 -1.76 27.75 1.18
N LEU A 292 -1.03 26.81 0.57
CA LEU A 292 0.12 26.12 1.18
C LEU A 292 1.35 26.27 0.30
N CYS A 293 2.48 26.73 0.86
CA CYS A 293 3.68 27.08 0.07
C CYS A 293 5.00 26.55 0.64
N GLY A 294 5.99 26.32 -0.25
CA GLY A 294 7.26 25.68 0.07
C GLY A 294 8.33 26.53 0.78
N SER A 295 8.17 27.86 0.82
CA SER A 295 9.15 28.77 1.44
C SER A 295 8.52 30.08 1.92
N LYS A 296 8.73 30.46 3.18
CA LYS A 296 8.42 31.80 3.70
C LYS A 296 9.48 32.79 3.25
N ASP A 297 9.10 33.72 2.37
CA ASP A 297 9.71 35.06 2.38
C ASP A 297 8.92 35.92 3.37
N GLN A 298 9.60 36.64 4.27
CA GLN A 298 8.96 37.27 5.46
C GLN A 298 8.10 38.51 5.14
N SER A 299 7.88 38.79 3.86
CA SER A 299 7.21 40.00 3.35
C SER A 299 5.75 39.80 2.92
N VAL A 300 5.25 38.55 2.77
CA VAL A 300 3.89 38.25 2.23
C VAL A 300 3.03 37.38 3.16
N VAL A 301 3.18 37.51 4.48
CA VAL A 301 2.22 36.94 5.47
C VAL A 301 1.72 38.02 6.43
N ARG A 302 1.21 39.12 5.85
CA ARG A 302 0.50 40.18 6.59
C ARG A 302 -0.70 40.63 5.79
N TYR A 303 -1.89 40.32 6.31
CA TYR A 303 -3.22 40.85 5.98
C TYR A 303 -3.32 41.72 4.70
N SER A 304 -3.62 41.11 3.55
CA SER A 304 -4.21 41.85 2.42
C SER A 304 -5.72 41.91 2.57
N VAL A 305 -6.16 42.78 3.50
CA VAL A 305 -7.55 43.22 3.61
C VAL A 305 -7.96 43.91 2.30
N LEU A 306 -9.03 43.44 1.68
CA LEU A 306 -9.90 44.30 0.87
C LEU A 306 -11.25 44.43 1.58
N ASN A 307 -11.40 45.60 2.19
CA ASN A 307 -12.54 46.14 2.94
C ASN A 307 -13.91 45.47 2.66
N GLY A 308 -14.54 44.93 3.72
CA GLY A 308 -16.00 44.80 3.79
C GLY A 308 -16.60 43.40 3.79
N SER A 309 -15.81 42.32 3.74
CA SER A 309 -16.34 40.95 3.93
C SER A 309 -16.18 40.46 5.37
N GLU A 310 -17.28 40.12 6.04
CA GLU A 310 -17.30 39.57 7.42
C GLU A 310 -16.80 38.11 7.52
N GLN A 311 -16.20 37.56 6.46
CA GLN A 311 -15.88 36.13 6.35
C GLN A 311 -14.44 35.76 6.76
N LEU A 312 -13.63 36.72 7.21
CA LEU A 312 -12.23 36.52 7.63
C LEU A 312 -12.02 36.92 9.09
N PHE A 313 -12.11 35.94 10.00
CA PHE A 313 -11.89 36.15 11.43
C PHE A 313 -10.51 35.69 11.91
N ALA A 314 -9.85 36.54 12.69
CA ALA A 314 -8.85 36.13 13.67
C ALA A 314 -9.51 35.92 15.05
N SER A 315 -8.97 34.96 15.82
CA SER A 315 -9.24 34.68 17.24
C SER A 315 -10.70 34.57 17.74
N LYS A 316 -11.34 33.43 17.46
CA LYS A 316 -11.95 32.61 18.53
C LYS A 316 -12.08 31.15 18.11
N TYR A 317 -11.69 30.25 19.01
CA TYR A 317 -11.51 28.82 18.75
C TYR A 317 -12.66 28.15 17.95
N ARG A 318 -12.30 27.50 16.85
CA ARG A 318 -13.08 26.42 16.24
C ARG A 318 -12.20 25.18 16.19
N LEU A 319 -12.48 24.20 17.07
CA LEU A 319 -11.71 22.96 17.30
C LEU A 319 -11.68 21.97 16.11
N VAL A 320 -11.99 22.43 14.89
CA VAL A 320 -12.47 21.67 13.73
C VAL A 320 -11.58 21.88 12.48
N LEU A 321 -10.74 22.91 12.45
CA LEU A 321 -9.74 23.15 11.41
C LEU A 321 -8.33 23.05 12.04
N PRO A 322 -7.34 22.43 11.37
CA PRO A 322 -5.96 22.41 11.85
C PRO A 322 -5.34 23.81 11.83
N SER A 323 -4.45 24.09 12.77
CA SER A 323 -3.73 25.36 12.89
C SER A 323 -2.58 25.49 11.87
N GLU A 324 -2.11 26.73 11.65
CA GLU A 324 -0.95 27.00 10.78
C GLU A 324 0.30 26.24 11.26
N GLU A 325 0.49 26.13 12.58
CA GLU A 325 1.69 25.50 13.15
C GLU A 325 1.67 23.98 13.02
N GLU A 326 0.52 23.33 13.21
CA GLU A 326 0.35 21.89 12.97
C GLU A 326 0.62 21.52 11.51
N LEU A 327 0.03 22.28 10.57
CA LEU A 327 0.27 22.11 9.13
C LEU A 327 1.74 22.32 8.74
N ARG A 328 2.39 23.33 9.33
CA ARG A 328 3.81 23.65 9.08
C ARG A 328 4.75 22.58 9.63
N LEU A 329 4.52 22.12 10.86
CA LEU A 329 5.35 21.12 11.53
C LEU A 329 5.30 19.78 10.78
N GLU A 330 4.12 19.34 10.33
CA GLU A 330 4.00 18.06 9.64
C GLU A 330 4.66 18.09 8.25
N LEU A 331 4.46 19.16 7.48
CA LEU A 331 5.14 19.36 6.18
C LEU A 331 6.67 19.40 6.31
N GLN A 332 7.18 20.01 7.38
CA GLN A 332 8.62 20.07 7.64
C GLN A 332 9.17 18.70 8.09
N ARG A 333 8.49 18.02 9.02
CA ARG A 333 8.85 16.67 9.50
C ARG A 333 8.89 15.64 8.37
N ASP A 334 7.90 15.68 7.48
CA ASP A 334 7.83 14.78 6.32
C ASP A 334 8.97 14.98 5.33
N ARG A 335 9.42 16.22 5.15
CA ARG A 335 10.57 16.56 4.30
C ARG A 335 11.87 16.08 4.93
N GLU A 336 12.08 16.34 6.22
CA GLU A 336 13.28 15.96 6.97
C GLU A 336 13.43 14.43 7.09
N ALA A 337 12.31 13.69 7.23
CA ALA A 337 12.31 12.23 7.20
C ALA A 337 12.78 11.65 5.85
N LEU A 338 12.38 12.28 4.73
CA LEU A 338 12.79 11.87 3.37
C LEU A 338 14.28 12.17 3.07
N GLU A 339 14.85 13.20 3.69
CA GLU A 339 16.28 13.52 3.58
C GLU A 339 17.12 12.59 4.48
N THR A 340 16.65 12.30 5.70
CA THR A 340 17.36 11.49 6.70
C THR A 340 17.44 10.00 6.31
N GLN A 341 16.46 9.48 5.56
CA GLN A 341 16.44 8.10 5.06
C GLN A 341 17.62 7.74 4.13
N LYS A 342 18.43 8.71 3.70
CA LYS A 342 19.66 8.50 2.90
C LYS A 342 20.93 8.22 3.71
N ALA A 343 20.96 8.44 5.03
CA ALA A 343 22.21 8.72 5.73
C ALA A 343 22.75 7.66 6.71
N CYS A 344 21.95 6.69 7.19
CA CYS A 344 22.33 5.91 8.38
C CYS A 344 22.16 4.38 8.23
N VAL A 345 23.26 3.62 8.09
CA VAL A 345 23.27 2.14 8.12
C VAL A 345 24.57 1.59 8.74
N ALA A 346 24.48 1.15 10.00
CA ALA A 346 25.42 0.33 10.78
C ALA A 346 24.75 0.00 12.14
N LYS A 347 25.01 -1.09 12.90
CA LYS A 347 25.76 -2.36 12.72
C LYS A 347 25.32 -3.33 13.84
N THR A 348 25.23 -4.66 13.61
CA THR A 348 25.54 -5.78 14.58
C THR A 348 25.05 -7.14 14.04
N LYS A 349 25.72 -8.23 14.43
CA LYS A 349 25.53 -9.61 13.96
C LYS A 349 24.19 -10.25 14.39
N ASN A 350 23.23 -10.25 13.48
CA ASN A 350 22.72 -11.47 12.83
C ASN A 350 22.84 -11.21 11.31
N MET A 351 22.19 -11.98 10.44
CA MET A 351 21.86 -11.47 9.09
C MET A 351 21.03 -10.21 9.31
N THR A 352 21.61 -9.03 9.11
CA THR A 352 20.97 -7.76 9.45
C THR A 352 19.67 -7.61 8.65
N ASP A 353 18.68 -6.86 9.15
CA ASP A 353 17.47 -6.56 8.36
C ASP A 353 17.82 -5.97 6.98
N LEU A 354 18.95 -5.25 6.89
CA LEU A 354 19.56 -4.80 5.65
C LEU A 354 20.02 -5.95 4.74
N GLU A 355 20.70 -6.97 5.26
CA GLU A 355 21.15 -8.13 4.48
C GLU A 355 19.99 -9.03 4.07
N LYS A 356 18.97 -9.22 4.93
CA LYS A 356 17.70 -9.88 4.58
C LYS A 356 16.99 -9.13 3.45
N GLN A 357 16.86 -7.80 3.57
CA GLN A 357 16.32 -6.94 2.51
C GLN A 357 17.18 -6.98 1.23
N LYS A 358 18.51 -7.03 1.34
CA LYS A 358 19.43 -7.11 0.20
C LYS A 358 19.27 -8.45 -0.53
N LEU A 359 19.22 -9.56 0.19
CA LEU A 359 18.99 -10.91 -0.36
C LEU A 359 17.62 -10.98 -1.06
N GLY A 360 16.56 -10.59 -0.35
CA GLY A 360 15.22 -10.54 -0.91
C GLY A 360 15.12 -9.62 -2.13
N LYS A 361 15.78 -8.46 -2.13
CA LYS A 361 15.86 -7.56 -3.29
C LYS A 361 16.65 -8.14 -4.45
N THR A 362 17.75 -8.87 -4.21
CA THR A 362 18.50 -9.59 -5.24
C THR A 362 17.62 -10.65 -5.88
N LEU A 363 16.99 -11.52 -5.08
CA LEU A 363 16.10 -12.58 -5.57
C LEU A 363 14.86 -12.02 -6.29
N TRP A 364 14.29 -10.92 -5.80
CA TRP A 364 13.20 -10.22 -6.49
C TRP A 364 13.64 -9.60 -7.83
N THR A 365 14.85 -9.03 -7.88
CA THR A 365 15.41 -8.48 -9.14
C THR A 365 15.65 -9.58 -10.17
N ILE A 366 16.15 -10.74 -9.73
CA ILE A 366 16.28 -11.95 -10.55
C ILE A 366 14.90 -12.40 -11.06
N ALA A 367 13.87 -12.38 -10.21
CA ALA A 367 12.49 -12.70 -10.60
C ALA A 367 11.92 -11.74 -11.67
N ASP A 368 12.04 -10.43 -11.45
CA ASP A 368 11.59 -9.41 -12.40
C ASP A 368 12.30 -9.54 -13.77
N GLN A 369 13.57 -9.94 -13.79
CA GLN A 369 14.36 -10.15 -15.02
C GLN A 369 14.04 -11.47 -15.76
N LEU A 370 13.73 -12.55 -15.04
CA LEU A 370 13.68 -13.91 -15.61
C LEU A 370 12.26 -14.47 -15.81
N ARG A 371 11.23 -13.90 -15.14
CA ARG A 371 9.84 -14.33 -15.31
C ARG A 371 9.35 -14.23 -16.76
N GLY A 372 9.83 -13.24 -17.53
CA GLY A 372 9.44 -13.07 -18.94
C GLY A 372 7.92 -12.96 -19.10
N ALA A 373 7.31 -13.96 -19.76
CA ALA A 373 5.85 -14.06 -19.92
C ALA A 373 5.09 -14.66 -18.72
N MET A 374 5.78 -15.11 -17.67
CA MET A 374 5.17 -15.62 -16.43
C MET A 374 4.74 -14.44 -15.54
N ASN A 375 3.63 -14.62 -14.81
CA ASN A 375 3.27 -13.65 -13.78
C ASN A 375 4.15 -13.87 -12.52
N ALA A 376 4.06 -12.96 -11.54
CA ALA A 376 4.90 -13.02 -10.35
C ALA A 376 4.59 -14.25 -9.46
N ASP A 377 3.31 -14.64 -9.37
CA ASP A 377 2.87 -15.81 -8.60
C ASP A 377 3.39 -17.12 -9.22
N ASP A 378 3.35 -17.26 -10.54
CA ASP A 378 3.89 -18.43 -11.26
C ASP A 378 5.39 -18.59 -10.98
N PHE A 379 6.15 -17.49 -11.01
CA PHE A 379 7.61 -17.54 -10.89
C PHE A 379 8.09 -17.72 -9.45
N ARG A 380 7.31 -17.25 -8.47
CA ARG A 380 7.52 -17.51 -7.03
C ARG A 380 7.75 -18.99 -6.76
N ASP A 381 6.88 -19.85 -7.30
CA ASP A 381 6.84 -21.26 -6.92
C ASP A 381 8.13 -22.00 -7.33
N TYR A 382 8.71 -21.65 -8.48
CA TYR A 382 10.04 -22.12 -8.90
C TYR A 382 11.15 -21.61 -7.97
N MET A 383 11.16 -20.32 -7.64
CA MET A 383 12.20 -19.76 -6.76
C MET A 383 12.19 -20.37 -5.37
N LEU A 384 11.01 -20.47 -4.75
CA LEU A 384 10.87 -21.05 -3.42
C LEU A 384 11.35 -22.51 -3.43
N ALA A 385 11.00 -23.29 -4.44
CA ALA A 385 11.47 -24.66 -4.55
C ALA A 385 12.98 -24.80 -4.82
N PHE A 386 13.58 -23.94 -5.64
CA PHE A 386 15.03 -23.97 -5.87
C PHE A 386 15.83 -23.52 -4.63
N LEU A 387 15.31 -22.55 -3.86
CA LEU A 387 15.86 -22.20 -2.56
C LEU A 387 15.73 -23.35 -1.55
N PHE A 388 14.62 -24.07 -1.58
CA PHE A 388 14.39 -25.25 -0.75
C PHE A 388 15.35 -26.41 -1.12
N LEU A 389 15.50 -26.73 -2.40
CA LEU A 389 16.46 -27.72 -2.90
C LEU A 389 17.89 -27.35 -2.50
N ARG A 390 18.28 -26.07 -2.65
CA ARG A 390 19.57 -25.57 -2.17
C ARG A 390 19.73 -25.82 -0.67
N TYR A 391 18.78 -25.37 0.16
CA TYR A 391 18.87 -25.54 1.60
C TYR A 391 19.05 -27.01 2.01
N LEU A 392 18.24 -27.91 1.45
CA LEU A 392 18.36 -29.33 1.77
C LEU A 392 19.73 -29.88 1.36
N SER A 393 20.26 -29.46 0.21
CA SER A 393 21.58 -29.86 -0.30
C SER A 393 22.71 -29.31 0.58
N ASP A 394 22.76 -28.00 0.81
CA ASP A 394 23.78 -27.32 1.62
C ASP A 394 23.84 -27.92 3.04
N ASN A 395 22.68 -28.18 3.67
CA ASN A 395 22.60 -28.82 4.99
C ASN A 395 23.00 -30.32 4.96
N TYR A 396 22.67 -31.04 3.89
CA TYR A 396 23.07 -32.45 3.73
C TYR A 396 24.58 -32.59 3.51
N GLU A 397 25.19 -31.78 2.64
CA GLU A 397 26.64 -31.73 2.41
C GLU A 397 27.40 -31.32 3.69
N ALA A 398 26.89 -30.32 4.43
CA ALA A 398 27.50 -29.91 5.70
C ALA A 398 27.46 -31.02 6.76
N ALA A 399 26.34 -31.76 6.85
CA ALA A 399 26.21 -32.89 7.75
C ALA A 399 27.06 -34.09 7.28
N ALA A 400 27.12 -34.38 5.99
CA ALA A 400 27.96 -35.43 5.40
C ALA A 400 29.44 -35.17 5.67
N LYS A 401 29.90 -33.93 5.49
CA LYS A 401 31.26 -33.49 5.83
C LYS A 401 31.59 -33.67 7.30
N LYS A 402 30.63 -33.38 8.18
CA LYS A 402 30.79 -33.59 9.63
C LYS A 402 30.82 -35.08 10.02
N GLU A 403 30.10 -35.92 9.27
CA GLU A 403 30.00 -37.35 9.52
C GLU A 403 31.24 -38.12 9.05
N LEU A 404 31.67 -37.87 7.81
CA LEU A 404 32.83 -38.50 7.19
C LEU A 404 34.15 -37.93 7.74
N GLY A 405 34.15 -36.66 8.18
CA GLY A 405 35.31 -36.07 8.86
C GLY A 405 36.56 -36.11 7.97
N PRO A 406 37.65 -36.78 8.37
CA PRO A 406 38.84 -36.96 7.52
C PRO A 406 38.60 -37.70 6.20
N ASP A 407 37.56 -38.54 6.13
CA ASP A 407 37.22 -39.31 4.93
C ASP A 407 36.42 -38.48 3.91
N TYR A 408 36.02 -37.25 4.26
CA TYR A 408 35.37 -36.33 3.33
C TYR A 408 36.40 -35.76 2.34
N PRO A 409 36.25 -35.95 1.01
CA PRO A 409 37.27 -35.51 0.06
C PRO A 409 37.53 -34.00 0.12
N GLU A 410 38.80 -33.63 -0.01
CA GLU A 410 39.21 -32.27 -0.34
C GLU A 410 39.45 -32.21 -1.85
N LEU A 411 38.75 -31.30 -2.54
CA LEU A 411 38.85 -31.09 -3.98
C LEU A 411 39.63 -29.81 -4.29
N GLU A 412 40.25 -29.76 -5.47
CA GLU A 412 40.89 -28.54 -5.94
C GLU A 412 39.81 -27.51 -6.35
N PRO A 413 40.10 -26.19 -6.31
CA PRO A 413 39.13 -25.14 -6.68
C PRO A 413 38.62 -25.20 -8.13
N GLU A 414 39.21 -26.07 -8.96
CA GLU A 414 38.85 -26.28 -10.36
C GLU A 414 37.77 -27.36 -10.54
N ASP A 415 37.61 -28.26 -9.55
CA ASP A 415 36.56 -29.28 -9.51
C ASP A 415 35.20 -28.65 -9.17
N ARG A 416 34.15 -29.03 -9.90
CA ARG A 416 32.82 -28.38 -9.82
C ARG A 416 31.67 -29.32 -9.43
N LEU A 417 31.99 -30.57 -9.12
CA LEU A 417 31.08 -31.51 -8.51
C LEU A 417 31.24 -31.46 -6.98
N SER A 418 30.25 -31.95 -6.23
CA SER A 418 30.38 -32.02 -4.77
C SER A 418 31.49 -33.00 -4.39
N PRO A 419 32.28 -32.75 -3.32
CA PRO A 419 33.22 -33.75 -2.81
C PRO A 419 32.53 -35.05 -2.41
N LEU A 420 31.26 -34.96 -1.98
CA LEU A 420 30.43 -36.12 -1.68
C LEU A 420 30.17 -37.01 -2.91
N SER A 421 30.13 -36.44 -4.13
CA SER A 421 30.01 -37.18 -5.39
C SER A 421 31.17 -38.16 -5.58
N PHE A 422 32.41 -37.73 -5.27
CA PHE A 422 33.59 -38.58 -5.36
C PHE A 422 33.58 -39.65 -4.28
N TRP A 423 33.26 -39.27 -3.04
CA TRP A 423 33.15 -40.23 -1.93
C TRP A 423 32.16 -41.37 -2.23
N TYR A 424 30.99 -41.06 -2.82
CA TYR A 424 29.99 -42.04 -3.23
C TYR A 424 30.50 -43.03 -4.29
N VAL A 425 31.33 -42.57 -5.24
CA VAL A 425 31.92 -43.40 -6.29
C VAL A 425 32.99 -44.32 -5.71
N ASP A 426 33.89 -43.79 -4.88
CA ASP A 426 35.02 -44.53 -4.32
C ASP A 426 34.59 -45.53 -3.22
N ASN A 427 33.50 -45.26 -2.51
CA ASN A 427 33.03 -46.03 -1.34
C ASN A 427 31.67 -46.71 -1.57
N ALA A 428 31.39 -47.16 -2.80
CA ALA A 428 30.10 -47.72 -3.20
C ALA A 428 29.57 -48.89 -2.32
N ALA A 429 30.44 -49.60 -1.61
CA ALA A 429 30.06 -50.64 -0.64
C ALA A 429 29.44 -50.08 0.65
N ASP A 430 29.91 -48.91 1.09
CA ASP A 430 29.58 -48.29 2.39
C ASP A 430 28.44 -47.28 2.31
N VAL A 431 28.12 -46.78 1.09
CA VAL A 431 27.01 -45.84 0.81
C VAL A 431 25.71 -46.22 1.52
N SER A 432 25.31 -47.50 1.48
CA SER A 432 24.05 -47.93 2.10
C SER A 432 24.03 -47.79 3.63
N ASP A 433 25.18 -47.90 4.30
CA ASP A 433 25.25 -47.74 5.76
C ASP A 433 25.48 -46.28 6.15
N PHE A 434 26.22 -45.51 5.35
CA PHE A 434 26.28 -44.06 5.44
C PHE A 434 24.89 -43.42 5.34
N GLU A 435 24.09 -43.79 4.33
CA GLU A 435 22.73 -43.26 4.16
C GLU A 435 21.81 -43.60 5.33
N LYS A 436 21.93 -44.80 5.93
CA LYS A 436 21.20 -45.16 7.15
C LYS A 436 21.61 -44.28 8.34
N GLN A 437 22.88 -43.89 8.44
CA GLN A 437 23.36 -42.96 9.48
C GLN A 437 22.84 -41.54 9.22
N MET A 438 22.90 -41.07 7.97
CA MET A 438 22.38 -39.75 7.58
C MET A 438 20.86 -39.63 7.82
N ARG A 439 20.06 -40.65 7.49
CA ARG A 439 18.63 -40.69 7.84
C ARG A 439 18.35 -40.62 9.35
N ARG A 440 19.29 -41.03 10.20
CA ARG A 440 19.16 -40.91 11.67
C ARG A 440 19.59 -39.54 12.20
N LYS A 441 20.55 -38.88 11.54
CA LYS A 441 21.14 -37.60 11.98
C LYS A 441 20.43 -36.38 11.38
N VAL A 442 20.13 -36.44 10.08
CA VAL A 442 19.60 -35.34 9.27
C VAL A 442 18.13 -35.57 8.87
N HIS A 443 17.59 -36.77 9.10
CA HIS A 443 16.21 -37.21 8.78
C HIS A 443 15.90 -37.38 7.28
N TYR A 444 16.86 -37.06 6.40
CA TYR A 444 16.75 -37.27 4.96
C TYR A 444 18.11 -37.56 4.29
N VAL A 445 18.06 -38.00 3.04
CA VAL A 445 19.21 -38.27 2.16
C VAL A 445 19.01 -37.60 0.81
N ILE A 446 20.06 -37.03 0.21
CA ILE A 446 20.03 -36.56 -1.19
C ILE A 446 21.20 -37.21 -1.91
N GLU A 447 20.92 -37.99 -2.96
CA GLU A 447 21.95 -38.58 -3.82
C GLU A 447 22.78 -37.47 -4.49
N PRO A 448 24.10 -37.66 -4.71
CA PRO A 448 24.95 -36.58 -5.22
C PRO A 448 24.52 -35.97 -6.56
N GLN A 449 23.85 -36.75 -7.40
CA GLN A 449 23.28 -36.31 -8.68
C GLN A 449 22.11 -35.32 -8.54
N TYR A 450 21.42 -35.30 -7.40
CA TYR A 450 20.31 -34.39 -7.11
C TYR A 450 20.70 -33.22 -6.20
N LEU A 451 21.95 -33.16 -5.72
CA LEU A 451 22.46 -32.02 -4.96
C LEU A 451 22.45 -30.74 -5.79
N TRP A 452 22.13 -29.63 -5.14
CA TRP A 452 22.17 -28.29 -5.73
C TRP A 452 23.51 -27.99 -6.40
N THR A 453 24.63 -28.41 -5.82
CA THR A 453 25.97 -28.31 -6.41
C THR A 453 26.00 -28.92 -7.83
N ASN A 454 25.54 -30.17 -8.00
CA ASN A 454 25.45 -30.82 -9.31
C ASN A 454 24.45 -30.11 -10.27
N ILE A 455 23.26 -29.77 -9.77
CA ILE A 455 22.23 -29.09 -10.55
C ILE A 455 22.72 -27.72 -11.08
N THR A 456 23.51 -26.98 -10.29
CA THR A 456 24.10 -25.71 -10.73
C THR A 456 25.24 -25.88 -11.72
N GLU A 457 26.02 -26.96 -11.64
CA GLU A 457 27.05 -27.26 -12.63
C GLU A 457 26.44 -27.64 -13.99
N LEU A 458 25.41 -28.49 -14.00
CA LEU A 458 24.61 -28.79 -15.20
C LEU A 458 23.99 -27.51 -15.81
N ALA A 459 23.52 -26.59 -14.97
CA ALA A 459 22.98 -25.30 -15.41
C ALA A 459 24.07 -24.41 -16.05
N ARG A 460 25.28 -24.44 -15.49
CA ARG A 460 26.44 -23.65 -15.93
C ARG A 460 27.04 -24.17 -17.24
N THR A 461 27.05 -25.49 -17.45
CA THR A 461 27.48 -26.12 -18.72
C THR A 461 26.40 -26.06 -19.81
N GLN A 462 25.17 -25.71 -19.45
CA GLN A 462 23.97 -25.81 -20.29
C GLN A 462 23.68 -27.25 -20.74
N ASP A 463 23.89 -28.21 -19.83
CA ASP A 463 23.67 -29.62 -20.10
C ASP A 463 22.21 -29.90 -20.54
N ALA A 464 22.03 -30.83 -21.48
CA ALA A 464 20.72 -31.19 -22.02
C ALA A 464 19.86 -31.97 -21.02
N GLU A 465 20.46 -32.65 -20.05
CA GLU A 465 19.78 -33.51 -19.09
C GLU A 465 19.34 -32.78 -17.80
N LEU A 466 19.68 -31.48 -17.61
CA LEU A 466 19.33 -30.74 -16.39
C LEU A 466 17.85 -30.85 -16.03
N LEU A 467 16.93 -30.65 -16.99
CA LEU A 467 15.49 -30.71 -16.74
C LEU A 467 15.07 -32.13 -16.31
N HIS A 468 15.65 -33.17 -16.90
CA HIS A 468 15.37 -34.55 -16.52
C HIS A 468 15.91 -34.89 -15.12
N THR A 469 17.18 -34.55 -14.83
CA THR A 469 17.81 -34.74 -13.52
C THR A 469 17.07 -33.98 -12.41
N LEU A 470 16.62 -32.75 -12.70
CA LEU A 470 15.84 -31.94 -11.75
C LEU A 470 14.47 -32.54 -11.45
N GLN A 471 13.78 -33.09 -12.46
CA GLN A 471 12.51 -33.81 -12.28
C GLN A 471 12.71 -35.04 -11.40
N GLN A 472 13.70 -35.88 -11.72
CA GLN A 472 14.04 -37.05 -10.92
C GLN A 472 14.44 -36.70 -9.48
N GLY A 473 15.17 -35.59 -9.29
CA GLY A 473 15.55 -35.10 -7.96
C GLY A 473 14.34 -34.70 -7.11
N PHE A 474 13.36 -33.99 -7.67
CA PHE A 474 12.11 -33.69 -6.97
C PHE A 474 11.31 -34.97 -6.65
N ASP A 475 11.15 -35.88 -7.61
CA ASP A 475 10.48 -37.17 -7.38
C ASP A 475 11.19 -38.02 -6.29
N TYR A 476 12.52 -38.02 -6.28
CA TYR A 476 13.33 -38.68 -5.26
C TYR A 476 13.13 -38.05 -3.88
N ILE A 477 13.14 -36.71 -3.80
CA ILE A 477 12.97 -36.00 -2.52
C ILE A 477 11.57 -36.25 -1.93
N GLU A 478 10.50 -36.28 -2.73
CA GLU A 478 9.16 -36.58 -2.20
C GLU A 478 8.98 -38.03 -1.73
N ASN A 479 9.55 -38.99 -2.47
CA ASN A 479 9.19 -40.40 -2.33
C ASN A 479 10.23 -41.27 -1.61
N GLN A 480 11.51 -40.85 -1.59
CA GLN A 480 12.63 -41.69 -1.14
C GLN A 480 13.56 -41.00 -0.14
N SER A 481 13.68 -39.67 -0.15
CA SER A 481 14.66 -38.95 0.67
C SER A 481 14.38 -39.02 2.18
N PHE A 482 13.13 -38.81 2.60
CA PHE A 482 12.70 -38.79 4.01
C PHE A 482 12.21 -40.19 4.48
N ALA A 483 12.04 -40.36 5.80
CA ALA A 483 11.42 -41.57 6.37
C ALA A 483 9.89 -41.57 6.23
N SER A 484 9.28 -40.39 6.24
CA SER A 484 7.87 -40.15 5.92
C SER A 484 7.72 -39.66 4.47
N THR A 485 6.66 -40.03 3.76
CA THR A 485 6.50 -39.64 2.35
C THR A 485 6.08 -38.17 2.23
N PHE A 486 6.91 -37.33 1.63
CA PHE A 486 6.61 -35.92 1.37
C PHE A 486 5.86 -35.71 0.05
N LYS A 487 4.89 -36.58 -0.25
CA LYS A 487 4.15 -36.56 -1.52
C LYS A 487 3.55 -35.18 -1.82
N GLY A 488 3.73 -34.74 -3.05
CA GLY A 488 3.25 -33.47 -3.60
C GLY A 488 3.95 -32.23 -3.06
N LEU A 489 5.08 -32.32 -2.35
CA LEU A 489 5.80 -31.13 -1.85
C LEU A 489 6.14 -30.15 -2.98
N PHE A 490 6.53 -30.64 -4.15
CA PHE A 490 6.89 -29.85 -5.34
C PHE A 490 5.76 -29.78 -6.39
N SER A 491 4.52 -30.20 -6.07
CA SER A 491 3.41 -30.31 -7.03
C SER A 491 3.06 -29.02 -7.78
N GLU A 492 3.36 -27.87 -7.16
CA GLU A 492 3.09 -26.55 -7.71
C GLU A 492 4.02 -26.18 -8.87
N ILE A 493 5.17 -26.85 -8.99
CA ILE A 493 6.19 -26.55 -10.00
C ILE A 493 5.90 -27.34 -11.28
N ASN A 494 5.25 -26.71 -12.24
CA ASN A 494 5.09 -27.30 -13.55
C ASN A 494 6.37 -27.14 -14.40
N LEU A 495 7.40 -27.96 -14.15
CA LEU A 495 8.62 -28.02 -14.98
C LEU A 495 8.35 -28.34 -16.46
N ALA A 496 7.16 -28.86 -16.80
CA ALA A 496 6.72 -29.09 -18.18
C ALA A 496 6.01 -27.88 -18.82
N SER A 497 5.84 -26.76 -18.12
CA SER A 497 5.00 -25.64 -18.56
C SER A 497 5.47 -24.96 -19.86
N ASP A 498 4.52 -24.73 -20.78
CA ASP A 498 4.69 -23.87 -21.97
C ASP A 498 5.18 -22.45 -21.63
N LYS A 499 4.95 -21.99 -20.39
CA LYS A 499 5.44 -20.69 -19.91
C LYS A 499 6.97 -20.67 -19.77
N LEU A 500 7.63 -21.82 -19.63
CA LEU A 500 9.09 -21.96 -19.67
C LEU A 500 9.59 -22.06 -21.12
N GLY A 501 8.90 -22.82 -21.97
CA GLY A 501 9.22 -23.02 -23.38
C GLY A 501 8.31 -24.10 -23.98
N LYS A 502 8.16 -24.15 -25.31
CA LYS A 502 7.26 -25.10 -25.99
C LYS A 502 7.90 -26.48 -26.19
N THR A 503 9.22 -26.52 -26.32
CA THR A 503 9.98 -27.75 -26.54
C THR A 503 10.82 -28.12 -25.31
N TYR A 504 11.25 -29.38 -25.20
CA TYR A 504 12.15 -29.79 -24.12
C TYR A 504 13.46 -28.96 -24.10
N PRO A 505 14.17 -28.74 -25.23
CA PRO A 505 15.38 -27.91 -25.24
C PRO A 505 15.14 -26.45 -24.81
N GLU A 506 14.02 -25.83 -25.21
CA GLU A 506 13.67 -24.47 -24.76
C GLU A 506 13.46 -24.39 -23.25
N ARG A 507 12.69 -25.33 -22.68
CA ARG A 507 12.43 -25.40 -21.23
C ARG A 507 13.72 -25.63 -20.46
N ASN A 508 14.55 -26.58 -20.93
CA ASN A 508 15.84 -26.89 -20.33
C ASN A 508 16.78 -25.68 -20.35
N ALA A 509 17.02 -25.06 -21.51
CA ALA A 509 17.89 -23.88 -21.64
C ALA A 509 17.43 -22.71 -20.75
N ARG A 510 16.11 -22.54 -20.57
CA ARG A 510 15.58 -21.51 -19.68
C ARG A 510 15.77 -21.86 -18.21
N LEU A 511 15.62 -23.11 -17.81
CA LEU A 511 15.91 -23.57 -16.45
C LEU A 511 17.40 -23.44 -16.12
N CYS A 512 18.30 -23.81 -17.04
CA CYS A 512 19.74 -23.57 -16.92
C CYS A 512 20.04 -22.09 -16.65
N LYS A 513 19.38 -21.17 -17.36
CA LYS A 513 19.51 -19.73 -17.12
C LYS A 513 18.97 -19.31 -15.74
N ILE A 514 17.78 -19.78 -15.34
CA ILE A 514 17.16 -19.44 -14.05
C ILE A 514 18.04 -19.92 -12.89
N ILE A 515 18.44 -21.18 -12.89
CA ILE A 515 19.28 -21.78 -11.86
C ILE A 515 20.65 -21.11 -11.80
N SER A 516 21.27 -20.81 -12.95
CA SER A 516 22.55 -20.09 -13.00
C SER A 516 22.49 -18.70 -12.37
N GLU A 517 21.45 -17.92 -12.65
CA GLU A 517 21.32 -16.56 -12.07
C GLU A 517 20.92 -16.60 -10.59
N ILE A 518 20.08 -17.56 -10.18
CA ILE A 518 19.80 -17.80 -8.75
C ILE A 518 21.08 -18.16 -8.02
N ALA A 519 21.87 -19.12 -8.51
CA ALA A 519 23.15 -19.50 -7.92
C ALA A 519 24.11 -18.31 -7.80
N LYS A 520 24.31 -17.52 -8.87
CA LYS A 520 25.13 -16.29 -8.85
C LYS A 520 24.62 -15.24 -7.87
N GLY A 521 23.32 -15.05 -7.78
CA GLY A 521 22.73 -14.12 -6.81
C GLY A 521 22.96 -14.57 -5.37
N LEU A 522 23.02 -15.88 -5.15
CA LEU A 522 23.13 -16.52 -3.85
C LEU A 522 24.56 -16.67 -3.32
N THR A 523 25.60 -16.65 -4.17
CA THR A 523 27.02 -16.74 -3.72
C THR A 523 27.46 -15.56 -2.84
N GLN A 524 26.73 -14.45 -2.84
CA GLN A 524 27.03 -13.26 -2.04
C GLN A 524 26.53 -13.35 -0.58
N PHE A 525 25.92 -14.48 -0.20
CA PHE A 525 25.23 -14.65 1.07
C PHE A 525 25.70 -15.93 1.77
N SER A 526 25.67 -15.91 3.11
CA SER A 526 26.08 -17.05 3.93
C SER A 526 25.31 -18.32 3.57
N THR A 527 26.00 -19.47 3.63
CA THR A 527 25.40 -20.82 3.56
C THR A 527 24.83 -21.29 4.90
N ASP A 528 24.81 -20.41 5.91
CA ASP A 528 24.18 -20.65 7.21
C ASP A 528 22.68 -20.97 7.04
N SER A 529 22.22 -22.05 7.68
CA SER A 529 20.86 -22.57 7.59
C SER A 529 19.83 -21.51 7.99
N ASP A 530 20.13 -20.79 9.06
CA ASP A 530 19.21 -19.84 9.68
C ASP A 530 19.05 -18.60 8.79
N ALA A 531 20.13 -18.20 8.11
CA ALA A 531 20.13 -17.10 7.14
C ALA A 531 19.30 -17.39 5.88
N LEU A 532 19.21 -18.66 5.46
CA LEU A 532 18.37 -19.10 4.34
C LEU A 532 16.88 -19.20 4.73
N GLY A 533 16.56 -19.72 5.91
CA GLY A 533 15.19 -19.71 6.44
C GLY A 533 14.63 -18.29 6.57
N ASP A 534 15.41 -17.39 7.18
CA ASP A 534 15.09 -15.95 7.30
C ASP A 534 14.81 -15.28 5.94
N ALA A 535 15.60 -15.63 4.91
CA ALA A 535 15.43 -15.10 3.56
C ALA A 535 14.15 -15.62 2.90
N TYR A 536 13.79 -16.88 3.17
CA TYR A 536 12.59 -17.52 2.67
C TYR A 536 11.33 -16.89 3.29
N GLU A 537 11.32 -16.67 4.61
CA GLU A 537 10.27 -15.91 5.31
C GLU A 537 10.09 -14.50 4.76
N TYR A 538 11.20 -13.78 4.53
CA TYR A 538 11.13 -12.46 3.89
C TYR A 538 10.48 -12.52 2.50
N LEU A 539 10.84 -13.52 1.68
CA LEU A 539 10.25 -13.72 0.36
C LEU A 539 8.75 -14.03 0.43
N ILE A 540 8.31 -14.94 1.32
CA ILE A 540 6.89 -15.21 1.56
C ILE A 540 6.15 -13.91 1.86
N GLY A 541 6.70 -13.07 2.74
CA GLY A 541 6.17 -11.75 3.06
C GLY A 541 6.09 -10.79 1.86
N GLN A 542 7.11 -10.77 0.98
CA GLN A 542 7.06 -9.97 -0.26
C GLN A 542 5.99 -10.47 -1.24
N PHE A 543 5.81 -11.79 -1.38
CA PHE A 543 4.75 -12.35 -2.22
C PHE A 543 3.35 -12.10 -1.65
N ALA A 544 3.19 -12.15 -0.33
CA ALA A 544 1.97 -11.73 0.35
C ALA A 544 1.64 -10.25 0.05
N ALA A 545 2.66 -9.37 0.08
CA ALA A 545 2.52 -7.95 -0.23
C ALA A 545 2.25 -7.65 -1.72
N GLY A 546 2.78 -8.48 -2.63
CA GLY A 546 2.70 -8.27 -4.08
C GLY A 546 1.49 -8.90 -4.78
N SER A 547 0.92 -9.96 -4.22
CA SER A 547 -0.08 -10.80 -4.93
C SER A 547 -1.49 -10.18 -5.06
N GLY A 548 -1.82 -9.14 -4.29
CA GLY A 548 -3.12 -8.44 -4.35
C GLY A 548 -4.35 -9.29 -3.97
N LYS A 549 -4.15 -10.56 -3.61
CA LYS A 549 -5.18 -11.50 -3.14
C LYS A 549 -5.58 -11.18 -1.69
N LYS A 550 -6.65 -11.81 -1.20
CA LYS A 550 -7.09 -11.71 0.21
C LYS A 550 -6.16 -12.52 1.14
N ALA A 551 -4.91 -12.08 1.24
CA ALA A 551 -3.77 -12.73 1.88
C ALA A 551 -3.87 -13.01 3.40
N GLY A 552 -5.02 -12.77 4.05
CA GLY A 552 -5.21 -13.09 5.47
C GLY A 552 -5.00 -14.58 5.78
N GLU A 553 -5.37 -15.45 4.83
CA GLU A 553 -5.16 -16.91 4.87
C GLU A 553 -3.71 -17.34 4.56
N PHE A 554 -2.91 -16.49 3.90
CA PHE A 554 -1.64 -16.92 3.31
C PHE A 554 -0.44 -16.67 4.23
N TYR A 555 -0.40 -15.52 4.90
CA TYR A 555 0.75 -15.11 5.72
C TYR A 555 0.34 -14.11 6.80
N THR A 556 0.69 -14.40 8.05
CA THR A 556 0.50 -13.49 9.19
C THR A 556 1.73 -12.58 9.34
N PRO A 557 1.60 -11.25 9.26
CA PRO A 557 2.74 -10.34 9.39
C PRO A 557 3.53 -10.58 10.69
N GLN A 558 4.85 -10.76 10.59
CA GLN A 558 5.71 -11.16 11.72
C GLN A 558 5.50 -10.33 13.00
N ARG A 559 5.36 -9.00 12.88
CA ARG A 559 5.09 -8.09 14.00
C ARG A 559 3.79 -8.36 14.77
N ILE A 560 2.82 -9.02 14.15
CA ILE A 560 1.57 -9.46 14.79
C ILE A 560 1.76 -10.87 15.36
N SER A 561 2.44 -11.75 14.61
CA SER A 561 2.85 -13.08 15.06
C SER A 561 3.67 -13.01 16.36
N ASP A 562 4.50 -11.98 16.52
CA ASP A 562 5.25 -11.68 17.74
C ASP A 562 4.37 -11.54 18.99
N ILE A 563 3.21 -10.87 18.85
CA ILE A 563 2.28 -10.66 19.96
C ILE A 563 1.59 -11.99 20.33
N LEU A 564 1.08 -12.74 19.35
CA LEU A 564 0.40 -14.01 19.60
C LEU A 564 1.34 -15.03 20.22
N SER A 565 2.53 -15.19 19.64
CA SER A 565 3.53 -16.13 20.09
C SER A 565 4.07 -15.80 21.48
N ALA A 566 4.22 -14.50 21.83
CA ALA A 566 4.52 -14.10 23.20
C ALA A 566 3.40 -14.51 24.17
N ILE A 567 2.15 -14.16 23.85
CA ILE A 567 0.99 -14.43 24.73
C ILE A 567 0.83 -15.93 25.05
N VAL A 568 0.95 -16.81 24.05
CA VAL A 568 0.72 -18.25 24.27
C VAL A 568 1.91 -19.00 24.88
N THR A 569 3.10 -18.38 24.94
CA THR A 569 4.30 -18.99 25.54
C THR A 569 4.51 -18.59 26.99
N LEU A 570 3.83 -17.56 27.49
CA LEU A 570 3.77 -17.22 28.91
C LEU A 570 3.02 -18.28 29.74
N ASP A 571 3.22 -18.27 31.06
CA ASP A 571 2.41 -19.11 31.97
C ASP A 571 0.91 -18.81 31.84
N SER A 572 0.08 -19.85 31.82
CA SER A 572 -1.35 -19.71 31.54
C SER A 572 -2.13 -19.08 32.70
N GLN A 573 -1.71 -19.28 33.95
CA GLN A 573 -2.40 -18.82 35.14
C GLN A 573 -1.81 -17.53 35.71
N GLU A 574 -0.48 -17.39 35.65
CA GLU A 574 0.25 -16.24 36.18
C GLU A 574 1.34 -15.79 35.19
N PRO A 575 0.95 -15.13 34.07
CA PRO A 575 1.89 -14.69 33.03
C PRO A 575 3.08 -13.86 33.54
N ALA A 576 2.91 -13.16 34.67
CA ALA A 576 3.97 -12.43 35.37
C ALA A 576 5.17 -13.29 35.79
N THR A 577 5.02 -14.62 35.94
CA THR A 577 6.15 -15.55 36.16
C THR A 577 7.03 -15.75 34.93
N GLY A 578 6.58 -15.29 33.77
CA GLY A 578 7.33 -15.32 32.51
C GLY A 578 6.95 -16.50 31.62
N GLN A 579 7.91 -16.88 30.76
CA GLN A 579 7.73 -17.89 29.73
C GLN A 579 7.77 -19.31 30.30
N ARG A 580 6.90 -20.18 29.81
CA ARG A 580 6.93 -21.63 30.09
C ARG A 580 8.24 -22.23 29.57
N SER A 581 8.80 -23.19 30.29
CA SER A 581 10.00 -23.93 29.86
C SER A 581 9.75 -24.85 28.66
N GLN A 582 8.52 -25.37 28.52
CA GLN A 582 8.14 -26.28 27.44
C GLN A 582 6.62 -26.22 27.15
N LEU A 583 6.28 -26.45 25.88
CA LEU A 583 4.93 -26.79 25.39
C LEU A 583 5.00 -28.22 24.84
N GLU A 584 4.10 -29.13 25.22
CA GLU A 584 4.09 -30.48 24.63
C GLU A 584 3.60 -30.41 23.18
N SER A 585 2.57 -29.62 22.93
CA SER A 585 1.98 -29.47 21.59
C SER A 585 1.36 -28.10 21.33
N VAL A 586 1.51 -27.64 20.09
CA VAL A 586 0.94 -26.39 19.58
C VAL A 586 0.07 -26.70 18.36
N LEU A 587 -1.06 -26.02 18.21
CA LEU A 587 -1.92 -26.09 17.02
C LEU A 587 -2.10 -24.72 16.37
N ASP A 588 -2.04 -24.67 15.05
CA ASP A 588 -2.67 -23.64 14.23
C ASP A 588 -3.55 -24.29 13.16
N PHE A 589 -4.86 -24.09 13.28
CA PHE A 589 -5.86 -24.73 12.42
C PHE A 589 -6.18 -23.95 11.14
N ALA A 590 -5.47 -22.84 10.89
CA ALA A 590 -5.52 -22.06 9.65
C ALA A 590 -4.13 -21.47 9.41
N CYS A 591 -3.13 -22.35 9.32
CA CYS A 591 -1.74 -21.99 9.56
C CYS A 591 -1.08 -21.16 8.43
N GLY A 592 -1.71 -21.07 7.26
CA GLY A 592 -1.13 -20.43 6.09
C GLY A 592 0.26 -20.98 5.80
N SER A 593 1.23 -20.11 5.54
CA SER A 593 2.65 -20.45 5.34
C SER A 593 3.39 -21.03 6.56
N GLY A 594 2.73 -21.26 7.71
CA GLY A 594 3.33 -21.81 8.92
C GLY A 594 4.18 -20.82 9.73
N SER A 595 4.36 -19.58 9.24
CA SER A 595 5.20 -18.53 9.83
C SER A 595 4.82 -18.19 11.29
N LEU A 596 3.53 -18.28 11.64
CA LEU A 596 3.04 -18.05 13.01
C LEU A 596 3.50 -19.15 13.97
N LEU A 597 3.37 -20.42 13.57
CA LEU A 597 3.87 -21.57 14.33
C LEU A 597 5.40 -21.54 14.50
N LEU A 598 6.12 -21.11 13.45
CA LEU A 598 7.57 -20.92 13.51
C LEU A 598 7.99 -19.82 14.51
N ASN A 599 7.24 -18.72 14.62
CA ASN A 599 7.51 -17.68 15.62
C ASN A 599 7.29 -18.23 17.06
N VAL A 600 6.26 -19.06 17.30
CA VAL A 600 6.11 -19.79 18.57
C VAL A 600 7.32 -20.69 18.86
N ARG A 601 7.83 -21.45 17.87
CA ARG A 601 9.05 -22.26 18.02
C ARG A 601 10.28 -21.41 18.31
N HIS A 602 10.45 -20.29 17.60
CA HIS A 602 11.59 -19.39 17.80
C HIS A 602 11.63 -18.85 19.25
N ARG A 603 10.49 -18.42 19.81
CA ARG A 603 10.40 -17.98 21.21
C ARG A 603 10.67 -19.11 22.20
N MET A 604 10.14 -20.30 21.97
CA MET A 604 10.36 -21.47 22.83
C MET A 604 11.76 -22.07 22.70
N GLY A 605 12.52 -21.72 21.66
CA GLY A 605 13.82 -22.29 21.34
C GLY A 605 13.74 -23.70 20.74
N PRO A 606 14.88 -24.26 20.30
CA PRO A 606 14.92 -25.48 19.46
C PRO A 606 14.28 -26.74 20.06
N HIS A 607 14.18 -26.81 21.39
CA HIS A 607 13.65 -27.96 22.13
C HIS A 607 12.46 -27.62 23.04
N GLY A 608 11.94 -26.38 22.97
CA GLY A 608 10.84 -25.94 23.83
C GLY A 608 9.45 -26.39 23.37
N ILE A 609 9.31 -27.03 22.20
CA ILE A 609 8.05 -27.59 21.72
C ILE A 609 8.22 -29.08 21.42
N GLY A 610 7.31 -29.92 21.91
CA GLY A 610 7.29 -31.36 21.64
C GLY A 610 6.84 -31.70 20.21
N LYS A 611 5.64 -31.25 19.79
CA LYS A 611 5.18 -31.39 18.40
C LYS A 611 4.27 -30.24 17.93
N ILE A 612 4.57 -29.73 16.74
CA ILE A 612 3.83 -28.67 16.06
C ILE A 612 2.73 -29.28 15.17
N HIS A 613 1.52 -28.75 15.24
CA HIS A 613 0.39 -29.21 14.42
C HIS A 613 -0.17 -28.03 13.62
N GLY A 614 -0.36 -28.22 12.32
CA GLY A 614 -0.92 -27.22 11.41
C GLY A 614 -2.06 -27.78 10.57
N GLN A 615 -3.05 -26.97 10.22
CA GLN A 615 -4.02 -27.31 9.19
C GLN A 615 -4.16 -26.15 8.20
N GLU A 616 -4.15 -26.48 6.91
CA GLU A 616 -4.31 -25.54 5.82
C GLU A 616 -5.21 -26.13 4.72
N LYS A 617 -6.11 -25.33 4.17
CA LYS A 617 -7.10 -25.75 3.16
C LYS A 617 -6.56 -25.64 1.73
N ASN A 618 -5.62 -24.73 1.48
CA ASN A 618 -5.06 -24.49 0.16
C ASN A 618 -3.77 -25.31 -0.06
N ILE A 619 -3.76 -26.22 -1.04
CA ILE A 619 -2.62 -27.14 -1.30
C ILE A 619 -1.29 -26.42 -1.54
N THR A 620 -1.27 -25.31 -2.29
CA THR A 620 -0.08 -24.48 -2.53
C THR A 620 0.50 -23.95 -1.21
N THR A 621 -0.38 -23.45 -0.33
CA THR A 621 -0.02 -22.85 0.95
C THR A 621 0.37 -23.93 1.99
N TYR A 622 -0.29 -25.08 1.95
CA TYR A 622 0.04 -26.28 2.72
C TYR A 622 1.45 -26.80 2.42
N ASN A 623 1.81 -26.91 1.13
CA ASN A 623 3.15 -27.33 0.72
C ASN A 623 4.21 -26.28 1.10
N LEU A 624 3.88 -24.99 0.95
CA LEU A 624 4.72 -23.89 1.43
C LEU A 624 5.00 -24.00 2.94
N ALA A 625 3.99 -24.27 3.76
CA ALA A 625 4.17 -24.46 5.20
C ALA A 625 5.14 -25.60 5.53
N ARG A 626 5.04 -26.72 4.81
CA ARG A 626 5.92 -27.90 5.00
C ARG A 626 7.36 -27.61 4.59
N MET A 627 7.60 -26.94 3.46
CA MET A 627 8.93 -26.47 3.09
C MET A 627 9.48 -25.51 4.16
N ASN A 628 8.66 -24.56 4.62
CA ASN A 628 9.05 -23.53 5.56
C ASN A 628 9.45 -24.11 6.94
N MET A 629 8.74 -25.13 7.42
CA MET A 629 9.11 -25.90 8.62
C MET A 629 10.49 -26.54 8.46
N LEU A 630 10.72 -27.25 7.36
CA LEU A 630 12.00 -27.91 7.08
C LEU A 630 13.16 -26.90 6.93
N LEU A 631 12.92 -25.74 6.29
CA LEU A 631 13.89 -24.64 6.13
C LEU A 631 14.34 -24.00 7.46
N HIS A 632 13.50 -24.04 8.47
CA HIS A 632 13.83 -23.57 9.83
C HIS A 632 14.32 -24.72 10.73
N GLY A 633 14.75 -25.84 10.13
CA GLY A 633 15.28 -26.99 10.85
C GLY A 633 14.27 -27.66 11.78
N VAL A 634 12.97 -27.58 11.47
CA VAL A 634 11.95 -28.42 12.14
C VAL A 634 11.99 -29.79 11.48
N LYS A 635 12.21 -30.85 12.27
CA LYS A 635 12.31 -32.21 11.71
C LYS A 635 10.93 -32.73 11.31
N ASP A 636 10.88 -33.65 10.35
CA ASP A 636 9.62 -34.28 9.92
C ASP A 636 8.84 -34.95 11.06
N SER A 637 9.55 -35.47 12.07
CA SER A 637 8.97 -36.02 13.30
C SER A 637 8.49 -34.98 14.33
N GLU A 638 8.93 -33.73 14.23
CA GLU A 638 8.59 -32.63 15.15
C GLU A 638 7.35 -31.83 14.70
N PHE A 639 6.84 -32.03 13.48
CA PHE A 639 5.64 -31.35 12.99
C PHE A 639 4.68 -32.25 12.20
N GLU A 640 3.41 -31.88 12.14
CA GLU A 640 2.41 -32.47 11.25
C GLU A 640 1.50 -31.35 10.71
N ILE A 641 1.57 -31.09 9.41
CA ILE A 641 0.62 -30.21 8.72
C ILE A 641 -0.37 -31.09 7.98
N PHE A 642 -1.67 -30.79 8.07
CA PHE A 642 -2.74 -31.47 7.36
C PHE A 642 -3.36 -30.58 6.28
N HIS A 643 -3.66 -31.18 5.13
CA HIS A 643 -4.36 -30.53 4.02
C HIS A 643 -5.86 -30.83 4.06
N GLY A 644 -6.68 -29.83 4.38
CA GLY A 644 -8.15 -29.96 4.37
C GLY A 644 -8.87 -28.85 5.12
N ASP A 645 -10.20 -28.84 5.05
CA ASP A 645 -11.07 -27.82 5.64
C ASP A 645 -11.31 -28.05 7.15
N THR A 646 -10.97 -27.02 7.91
CA THR A 646 -11.06 -26.96 9.38
C THR A 646 -12.49 -26.97 9.91
N LEU A 647 -13.42 -26.30 9.21
CA LEU A 647 -14.82 -26.23 9.62
C LEU A 647 -15.52 -27.57 9.36
N LEU A 648 -15.19 -28.24 8.25
CA LEU A 648 -15.63 -29.60 7.94
C LEU A 648 -14.97 -30.69 8.83
N ASN A 649 -13.95 -30.34 9.62
CA ASN A 649 -13.20 -31.25 10.49
C ASN A 649 -12.54 -32.41 9.71
N GLU A 650 -11.88 -32.10 8.58
CA GLU A 650 -11.39 -33.13 7.66
C GLU A 650 -10.22 -33.99 8.19
N TRP A 651 -9.54 -33.55 9.26
CA TRP A 651 -8.41 -34.26 9.87
C TRP A 651 -8.86 -35.38 10.82
N ASP A 652 -8.51 -36.63 10.52
CA ASP A 652 -8.90 -37.81 11.31
C ASP A 652 -8.52 -37.72 12.80
N MET A 653 -7.33 -37.22 13.14
CA MET A 653 -6.93 -37.10 14.55
C MET A 653 -7.82 -36.12 15.33
N LEU A 654 -8.36 -35.09 14.68
CA LEU A 654 -9.30 -34.12 15.26
C LEU A 654 -10.76 -34.64 15.28
N ARG A 655 -11.03 -35.79 14.64
CA ARG A 655 -12.32 -36.51 14.71
C ARG A 655 -12.37 -37.59 15.79
N GLU A 656 -11.29 -37.84 16.52
CA GLU A 656 -11.28 -38.81 17.62
C GLU A 656 -12.36 -38.45 18.66
N THR A 657 -13.32 -39.36 18.85
CA THR A 657 -14.51 -39.16 19.70
C THR A 657 -14.27 -39.63 21.14
N ASN A 658 -13.26 -40.47 21.37
CA ASN A 658 -12.88 -40.91 22.70
C ASN A 658 -12.22 -39.75 23.48
N PRO A 659 -12.80 -39.24 24.58
CA PRO A 659 -12.27 -38.08 25.28
C PRO A 659 -10.86 -38.28 25.87
N ALA A 660 -10.44 -39.52 26.09
CA ALA A 660 -9.10 -39.86 26.59
C ALA A 660 -8.02 -39.92 25.50
N ARG A 661 -8.42 -39.89 24.21
CA ARG A 661 -7.51 -39.92 23.05
C ARG A 661 -7.61 -38.67 22.17
N MET A 662 -8.74 -37.96 22.24
CA MET A 662 -8.97 -36.69 21.55
C MET A 662 -7.80 -35.73 21.82
N PRO A 663 -7.10 -35.25 20.78
CA PRO A 663 -5.92 -34.40 20.96
C PRO A 663 -6.28 -33.08 21.64
N LYS A 664 -5.37 -32.59 22.49
CA LYS A 664 -5.44 -31.28 23.14
C LYS A 664 -4.09 -30.60 23.12
N PHE A 665 -4.09 -29.28 22.94
CA PHE A 665 -2.89 -28.48 22.71
C PHE A 665 -2.63 -27.49 23.86
N ASP A 666 -1.34 -27.26 24.18
CA ASP A 666 -0.92 -26.29 25.20
C ASP A 666 -1.11 -24.85 24.72
N ALA A 667 -0.82 -24.62 23.45
CA ALA A 667 -1.03 -23.35 22.78
C ALA A 667 -1.87 -23.57 21.51
N VAL A 668 -2.82 -22.66 21.28
CA VAL A 668 -3.55 -22.57 20.00
C VAL A 668 -3.40 -21.16 19.46
N VAL A 669 -2.79 -21.01 18.29
CA VAL A 669 -2.64 -19.74 17.59
C VAL A 669 -3.38 -19.83 16.27
N ALA A 670 -4.00 -18.75 15.79
CA ALA A 670 -4.62 -18.75 14.47
C ALA A 670 -4.85 -17.34 13.91
N ASN A 671 -4.77 -17.25 12.58
CA ASN A 671 -5.18 -16.10 11.77
C ASN A 671 -6.18 -16.58 10.69
N PRO A 672 -7.42 -16.96 11.06
CA PRO A 672 -8.40 -17.50 10.12
C PRO A 672 -8.92 -16.43 9.13
N PRO A 673 -9.54 -16.85 8.01
CA PRO A 673 -10.14 -15.92 7.07
C PRO A 673 -11.27 -15.07 7.68
N PHE A 674 -11.05 -13.75 7.69
CA PHE A 674 -11.96 -12.78 8.29
C PHE A 674 -13.32 -12.75 7.57
N SER A 675 -14.38 -12.99 8.35
CA SER A 675 -15.77 -13.04 7.90
C SER A 675 -15.97 -13.93 6.66
N TYR A 676 -15.31 -15.09 6.67
CA TYR A 676 -15.51 -16.17 5.70
C TYR A 676 -17.00 -16.55 5.60
N ARG A 677 -17.53 -16.67 4.38
CA ARG A 677 -18.89 -17.15 4.15
C ARG A 677 -18.89 -18.68 4.11
N TRP A 678 -19.82 -19.29 4.81
CA TRP A 678 -19.88 -20.74 4.99
C TRP A 678 -21.33 -21.24 5.07
N GLU A 679 -21.50 -22.54 4.83
CA GLU A 679 -22.81 -23.20 4.80
C GLU A 679 -22.92 -24.25 5.92
N PRO A 680 -23.16 -23.84 7.18
CA PRO A 680 -23.40 -24.78 8.26
C PRO A 680 -24.69 -25.56 8.01
N SER A 681 -24.61 -26.89 8.16
CA SER A 681 -25.75 -27.79 8.18
C SER A 681 -26.38 -27.86 9.57
N GLU A 682 -27.63 -28.33 9.68
CA GLU A 682 -28.27 -28.54 10.99
C GLU A 682 -27.53 -29.58 11.83
N ALA A 683 -27.01 -30.64 11.21
CA ALA A 683 -26.19 -31.66 11.86
C ALA A 683 -24.91 -31.07 12.50
N LEU A 684 -24.33 -30.02 11.90
CA LEU A 684 -23.18 -29.32 12.46
C LEU A 684 -23.52 -28.56 13.76
N GLY A 685 -24.80 -28.26 14.00
CA GLY A 685 -25.27 -27.69 15.28
C GLY A 685 -25.14 -28.67 16.45
N GLU A 686 -25.13 -29.98 16.18
CA GLU A 686 -24.97 -31.04 17.19
C GLU A 686 -23.50 -31.47 17.38
N ASP A 687 -22.58 -30.95 16.56
CA ASP A 687 -21.13 -31.19 16.68
C ASP A 687 -20.61 -30.70 18.05
N VAL A 688 -19.79 -31.50 18.72
CA VAL A 688 -19.20 -31.22 20.04
C VAL A 688 -18.37 -29.93 20.10
N ARG A 689 -17.93 -29.40 18.95
CA ARG A 689 -17.24 -28.11 18.82
C ARG A 689 -18.21 -26.92 18.97
N PHE A 690 -19.47 -27.07 18.59
CA PHE A 690 -20.44 -25.97 18.47
C PHE A 690 -21.67 -26.10 19.38
N LYS A 691 -22.11 -27.32 19.71
CA LYS A 691 -23.36 -27.64 20.42
C LYS A 691 -23.63 -26.81 21.68
N ASN A 692 -22.60 -26.52 22.48
CA ASN A 692 -22.74 -25.79 23.74
C ASN A 692 -22.84 -24.25 23.59
N TYR A 693 -22.58 -23.72 22.38
CA TYR A 693 -22.52 -22.28 22.08
C TYR A 693 -23.48 -21.86 20.96
N GLY A 694 -23.79 -22.78 20.03
CA GLY A 694 -24.51 -22.51 18.79
C GLY A 694 -23.58 -22.22 17.61
N LEU A 695 -24.18 -22.12 16.41
CA LEU A 695 -23.48 -21.90 15.16
C LEU A 695 -23.28 -20.41 14.85
N ALA A 696 -22.13 -20.07 14.27
CA ALA A 696 -21.87 -18.75 13.70
C ALA A 696 -22.76 -18.49 12.46
N PRO A 697 -23.08 -17.23 12.12
CA PRO A 697 -23.95 -16.92 10.97
C PRO A 697 -23.31 -17.30 9.63
N LYS A 698 -24.11 -17.66 8.62
CA LYS A 698 -23.62 -18.03 7.27
C LYS A 698 -22.72 -16.98 6.62
N SER A 699 -22.94 -15.70 6.96
CA SER A 699 -22.18 -14.56 6.44
C SER A 699 -20.81 -14.35 7.09
N ALA A 700 -20.51 -15.00 8.22
CA ALA A 700 -19.26 -14.83 8.95
C ALA A 700 -18.95 -16.04 9.84
N ALA A 701 -17.96 -16.86 9.44
CA ALA A 701 -17.49 -18.02 10.20
C ALA A 701 -16.52 -17.69 11.35
N ASP A 702 -16.29 -16.41 11.65
CA ASP A 702 -15.29 -15.93 12.62
C ASP A 702 -15.37 -16.68 13.98
N PHE A 703 -16.58 -16.81 14.54
CA PHE A 703 -16.81 -17.57 15.77
C PHE A 703 -16.73 -19.10 15.61
N ALA A 704 -16.95 -19.65 14.42
CA ALA A 704 -16.80 -21.10 14.19
C ALA A 704 -15.33 -21.51 14.24
N PHE A 705 -14.43 -20.69 13.67
CA PHE A 705 -12.97 -20.87 13.82
C PHE A 705 -12.52 -20.73 15.29
N LEU A 706 -13.01 -19.70 16.01
CA LEU A 706 -12.71 -19.53 17.43
C LEU A 706 -13.14 -20.76 18.26
N LEU A 707 -14.38 -21.25 18.06
CA LEU A 707 -14.90 -22.40 18.80
C LEU A 707 -14.18 -23.71 18.43
N HIS A 708 -13.76 -23.89 17.18
CA HIS A 708 -12.92 -25.01 16.76
C HIS A 708 -11.61 -25.04 17.57
N GLY A 709 -10.84 -23.95 17.55
CA GLY A 709 -9.57 -23.88 18.29
C GLY A 709 -9.77 -24.06 19.80
N PHE A 710 -10.78 -23.40 20.36
CA PHE A 710 -11.10 -23.47 21.78
C PHE A 710 -11.50 -24.88 22.22
N HIS A 711 -12.21 -25.63 21.37
CA HIS A 711 -12.55 -27.03 21.65
C HIS A 711 -11.28 -27.87 21.91
N PHE A 712 -10.23 -27.72 21.09
CA PHE A 712 -8.98 -28.48 21.20
C PHE A 712 -7.95 -27.91 22.21
N LEU A 713 -8.23 -26.80 22.89
CA LEU A 713 -7.34 -26.27 23.92
C LEU A 713 -7.26 -27.19 25.18
N LYS A 714 -6.09 -27.36 25.78
CA LYS A 714 -5.93 -27.99 27.12
C LYS A 714 -6.54 -27.11 28.22
N GLN A 715 -6.80 -27.68 29.41
CA GLN A 715 -7.35 -26.90 30.54
C GLN A 715 -6.41 -25.77 30.99
N GLY A 716 -5.11 -26.07 31.13
CA GLY A 716 -4.05 -25.10 31.37
C GLY A 716 -3.42 -24.51 30.09
N GLY A 717 -4.11 -24.57 28.96
CA GLY A 717 -3.63 -24.03 27.69
C GLY A 717 -4.05 -22.57 27.46
N VAL A 718 -3.35 -21.88 26.55
CA VAL A 718 -3.67 -20.51 26.12
C VAL A 718 -3.96 -20.48 24.62
N MET A 719 -5.08 -19.88 24.23
CA MET A 719 -5.41 -19.62 22.84
C MET A 719 -5.30 -18.13 22.53
N ALA A 720 -4.67 -17.76 21.42
CA ALA A 720 -4.64 -16.39 20.89
C ALA A 720 -5.05 -16.39 19.41
N ILE A 721 -6.12 -15.68 19.07
CA ILE A 721 -6.69 -15.67 17.72
C ILE A 721 -6.91 -14.25 17.20
N ILE A 722 -6.50 -13.98 15.96
CA ILE A 722 -6.73 -12.70 15.27
C ILE A 722 -8.11 -12.75 14.61
N LEU A 723 -8.96 -11.76 14.88
CA LEU A 723 -10.31 -11.65 14.33
C LEU A 723 -10.66 -10.19 14.01
N PRO A 724 -11.57 -9.92 13.06
CA PRO A 724 -12.06 -8.56 12.81
C PRO A 724 -12.90 -8.05 13.99
N HIS A 725 -12.82 -6.74 14.30
CA HIS A 725 -13.55 -6.12 15.43
C HIS A 725 -15.05 -6.44 15.51
N GLY A 726 -15.70 -6.82 14.40
CA GLY A 726 -17.10 -7.22 14.38
C GLY A 726 -17.46 -8.31 15.40
N VAL A 727 -16.57 -9.27 15.69
CA VAL A 727 -16.85 -10.34 16.68
C VAL A 727 -17.15 -9.78 18.07
N LEU A 728 -16.59 -8.61 18.41
CA LEU A 728 -16.73 -7.96 19.70
C LEU A 728 -18.14 -7.39 19.93
N PHE A 729 -18.85 -6.97 18.88
CA PHE A 729 -20.09 -6.20 19.00
C PHE A 729 -21.26 -6.62 18.10
N ARG A 730 -21.05 -7.50 17.09
CA ARG A 730 -22.15 -7.97 16.24
C ARG A 730 -23.21 -8.71 17.08
N GLY A 731 -24.47 -8.53 16.66
CA GLY A 731 -25.66 -9.02 17.34
C GLY A 731 -26.03 -10.46 16.99
N GLY A 732 -27.28 -10.85 17.28
CA GLY A 732 -27.85 -12.12 16.81
C GLY A 732 -27.15 -13.36 17.35
N ALA A 733 -26.72 -14.26 16.46
CA ALA A 733 -26.06 -15.51 16.85
C ALA A 733 -24.69 -15.28 17.51
N GLU A 734 -23.91 -14.33 17.00
CA GLU A 734 -22.58 -14.00 17.54
C GLU A 734 -22.67 -13.41 18.95
N ALA A 735 -23.68 -12.60 19.22
CA ALA A 735 -23.94 -12.12 20.58
C ALA A 735 -24.20 -13.26 21.56
N ARG A 736 -25.00 -14.28 21.17
CA ARG A 736 -25.26 -15.45 22.04
C ARG A 736 -23.98 -16.25 22.33
N ILE A 737 -23.17 -16.52 21.31
CA ILE A 737 -21.88 -17.22 21.46
C ILE A 737 -20.95 -16.43 22.39
N ARG A 738 -20.81 -15.12 22.16
CA ARG A 738 -19.99 -14.21 22.97
C ARG A 738 -20.45 -14.15 24.43
N THR A 739 -21.76 -13.98 24.66
CA THR A 739 -22.37 -14.03 26.00
C THR A 739 -22.06 -15.34 26.71
N LYS A 740 -22.16 -16.49 26.03
CA LYS A 740 -21.87 -17.80 26.63
C LYS A 740 -20.39 -17.93 26.99
N LEU A 741 -19.48 -17.60 26.09
CA LEU A 741 -18.02 -17.58 26.34
C LEU A 741 -17.62 -16.67 27.51
N LEU A 742 -18.30 -15.53 27.68
CA LEU A 742 -18.08 -14.63 28.82
C LEU A 742 -18.61 -15.21 30.14
N LYS A 743 -19.83 -15.76 30.14
CA LYS A 743 -20.43 -16.38 31.34
C LYS A 743 -19.70 -17.63 31.81
N ASP A 744 -19.08 -18.36 30.90
CA ASP A 744 -18.21 -19.49 31.21
C ASP A 744 -16.79 -19.06 31.64
N GLY A 745 -16.48 -17.76 31.64
CA GLY A 745 -15.17 -17.22 32.02
C GLY A 745 -14.06 -17.48 31.01
N HIS A 746 -14.37 -17.79 29.76
CA HIS A 746 -13.39 -18.28 28.78
C HIS A 746 -12.63 -17.19 28.01
N ILE A 747 -13.10 -15.94 28.04
CA ILE A 747 -12.35 -14.79 27.48
C ILE A 747 -11.50 -14.18 28.61
N ASP A 748 -10.18 -14.10 28.37
CA ASP A 748 -9.16 -13.57 29.28
C ASP A 748 -8.84 -12.10 28.96
N THR A 749 -8.59 -11.81 27.69
CA THR A 749 -8.14 -10.50 27.20
C THR A 749 -8.68 -10.18 25.80
N VAL A 750 -9.01 -8.91 25.56
CA VAL A 750 -9.33 -8.31 24.26
C VAL A 750 -8.27 -7.27 23.92
N ILE A 751 -7.49 -7.48 22.86
CA ILE A 751 -6.44 -6.55 22.40
C ILE A 751 -6.86 -5.95 21.06
N GLY A 752 -7.18 -4.67 21.01
CA GLY A 752 -7.43 -3.95 19.75
C GLY A 752 -6.11 -3.51 19.12
N LEU A 753 -5.89 -3.88 17.87
CA LEU A 753 -4.70 -3.49 17.12
C LEU A 753 -5.00 -2.30 16.18
N PRO A 754 -3.97 -1.56 15.76
CA PRO A 754 -4.08 -0.55 14.71
C PRO A 754 -4.80 -1.05 13.46
N ALA A 755 -5.48 -0.13 12.78
CA ALA A 755 -5.99 -0.37 11.42
C ALA A 755 -4.82 -0.57 10.43
N ASN A 756 -5.14 -1.12 9.25
CA ASN A 756 -4.21 -1.21 8.11
C ASN A 756 -2.87 -1.92 8.37
N LEU A 757 -2.85 -2.96 9.22
CA LEU A 757 -1.66 -3.81 9.46
C LEU A 757 -1.52 -4.97 8.45
N PHE A 758 -2.60 -5.37 7.77
CA PHE A 758 -2.63 -6.53 6.86
C PHE A 758 -2.57 -6.10 5.39
N PHE A 759 -1.91 -6.88 4.53
CA PHE A 759 -1.72 -6.52 3.11
C PHE A 759 -3.05 -6.51 2.33
N SER A 760 -4.00 -7.33 2.77
CA SER A 760 -5.28 -7.59 2.11
C SER A 760 -6.45 -6.76 2.64
N THR A 761 -6.29 -6.02 3.73
CA THR A 761 -7.40 -5.30 4.37
C THR A 761 -6.92 -4.15 5.25
N GLY A 762 -7.56 -3.00 5.10
CA GLY A 762 -7.38 -1.84 5.98
C GLY A 762 -8.12 -1.95 7.33
N ILE A 763 -8.99 -2.95 7.50
CA ILE A 763 -9.89 -3.08 8.65
C ILE A 763 -9.09 -3.30 9.95
N PRO A 764 -9.41 -2.61 11.07
CA PRO A 764 -8.82 -2.91 12.38
C PRO A 764 -9.24 -4.29 12.88
N VAL A 765 -8.25 -5.03 13.40
CA VAL A 765 -8.42 -6.36 13.96
C VAL A 765 -8.15 -6.35 15.46
N CYS A 766 -8.68 -7.36 16.15
CA CYS A 766 -8.38 -7.62 17.54
C CYS A 766 -7.77 -9.01 17.71
N ILE A 767 -6.94 -9.18 18.74
CA ILE A 767 -6.56 -10.48 19.26
C ILE A 767 -7.51 -10.80 20.42
N LEU A 768 -8.17 -11.95 20.36
CA LEU A 768 -8.85 -12.53 21.52
C LEU A 768 -7.95 -13.56 22.17
N VAL A 769 -7.75 -13.44 23.48
CA VAL A 769 -7.05 -14.44 24.31
C VAL A 769 -8.09 -15.24 25.07
N LEU A 770 -8.07 -16.56 24.91
CA LEU A 770 -8.99 -17.49 25.56
C LEU A 770 -8.25 -18.53 26.40
N LYS A 771 -8.86 -18.88 27.53
CA LYS A 771 -8.37 -19.87 28.50
C LYS A 771 -9.56 -20.67 29.02
N LYS A 772 -9.39 -21.98 29.24
CA LYS A 772 -10.45 -22.80 29.84
C LYS A 772 -10.53 -22.62 31.35
N CYS A 773 -9.38 -22.49 32.00
CA CYS A 773 -9.25 -22.06 33.39
C CYS A 773 -8.47 -20.75 33.42
N LYS A 774 -9.08 -19.67 33.91
CA LYS A 774 -8.39 -18.40 34.20
C LYS A 774 -8.45 -18.10 35.70
N LYS A 775 -7.38 -17.51 36.22
CA LYS A 775 -7.25 -17.08 37.62
C LYS A 775 -7.92 -15.72 37.90
N PRO A 776 -7.93 -14.73 36.98
CA PRO A 776 -8.68 -13.48 37.16
C PRO A 776 -10.12 -13.61 36.63
N ASP A 777 -11.11 -13.17 37.40
CA ASP A 777 -12.52 -13.16 36.96
C ASP A 777 -12.85 -11.99 36.00
N ASP A 778 -11.93 -11.03 35.84
CA ASP A 778 -12.05 -9.91 34.90
C ASP A 778 -11.71 -10.27 33.44
N VAL A 779 -12.07 -9.38 32.51
CA VAL A 779 -11.52 -9.34 31.15
C VAL A 779 -10.60 -8.11 31.05
N LEU A 780 -9.37 -8.33 30.62
CA LEU A 780 -8.44 -7.23 30.33
C LEU A 780 -8.72 -6.67 28.93
N PHE A 781 -8.91 -5.36 28.83
CA PHE A 781 -8.98 -4.65 27.55
C PHE A 781 -7.66 -3.90 27.33
N ILE A 782 -7.09 -4.03 26.14
CA ILE A 782 -5.91 -3.28 25.68
C ILE A 782 -6.28 -2.60 24.36
N ASN A 783 -6.15 -1.28 24.30
CA ASN A 783 -6.39 -0.42 23.14
C ASN A 783 -5.06 0.04 22.54
N ALA A 784 -4.43 -0.81 21.71
CA ALA A 784 -3.21 -0.45 21.01
C ALA A 784 -3.46 0.27 19.67
N ALA A 785 -4.70 0.69 19.37
CA ALA A 785 -5.08 1.24 18.07
C ALA A 785 -4.27 2.49 17.63
N GLU A 786 -3.80 3.29 18.59
CA GLU A 786 -2.98 4.48 18.37
C GLU A 786 -1.46 4.18 18.31
N HIS A 787 -1.03 2.96 18.66
CA HIS A 787 0.38 2.59 18.80
C HIS A 787 0.95 2.00 17.51
N PHE A 788 1.16 2.83 16.50
CA PHE A 788 1.77 2.44 15.23
C PHE A 788 2.62 3.55 14.60
N GLU A 789 3.56 3.15 13.76
CA GLU A 789 4.22 4.03 12.81
C GLU A 789 3.46 3.97 11.47
N LYS A 790 3.06 5.13 10.94
CA LYS A 790 2.30 5.22 9.70
C LYS A 790 3.20 4.98 8.48
N GLY A 791 3.07 3.83 7.83
CA GLY A 791 3.78 3.51 6.59
C GLY A 791 2.99 3.90 5.33
N LYS A 792 3.65 3.82 4.16
CA LYS A 792 3.07 4.23 2.85
C LYS A 792 1.89 3.39 2.37
N ARG A 793 1.81 2.12 2.74
CA ARG A 793 0.74 1.18 2.33
C ARG A 793 0.04 0.53 3.53
N GLN A 794 0.78 0.36 4.62
CA GLN A 794 0.34 -0.27 5.86
C GLN A 794 0.90 0.50 7.04
N ASN A 795 0.25 0.37 8.18
CA ASN A 795 0.80 0.75 9.46
C ASN A 795 1.81 -0.30 9.92
N LEU A 796 2.81 0.13 10.69
CA LEU A 796 3.89 -0.71 11.21
C LEU A 796 3.84 -0.69 12.74
N LEU A 797 3.84 -1.88 13.34
CA LEU A 797 4.13 -2.04 14.76
C LEU A 797 5.65 -2.03 14.96
N ARG A 798 6.16 -1.06 15.71
CA ARG A 798 7.54 -1.02 16.16
C ARG A 798 7.75 -1.99 17.33
N PRO A 799 8.99 -2.44 17.60
CA PRO A 799 9.29 -3.26 18.78
C PRO A 799 8.74 -2.65 20.07
N GLU A 800 8.91 -1.34 20.30
CA GLU A 800 8.39 -0.66 21.50
C GLU A 800 6.86 -0.79 21.68
N HIS A 801 6.09 -0.91 20.59
CA HIS A 801 4.63 -1.07 20.65
C HIS A 801 4.25 -2.51 20.99
N ILE A 802 4.99 -3.48 20.44
CA ILE A 802 4.80 -4.91 20.70
C ILE A 802 5.15 -5.22 22.16
N ASP A 803 6.30 -4.73 22.62
CA ASP A 803 6.77 -4.91 23.99
C ASP A 803 5.77 -4.30 24.99
N LYS A 804 5.20 -3.11 24.70
CA LYS A 804 4.15 -2.51 25.54
C LYS A 804 2.89 -3.38 25.63
N ILE A 805 2.43 -3.94 24.51
CA ILE A 805 1.25 -4.84 24.47
C ILE A 805 1.52 -6.11 25.31
N ILE A 806 2.70 -6.70 25.15
CA ILE A 806 3.11 -7.92 25.86
C ILE A 806 3.25 -7.66 27.35
N ASP A 807 3.97 -6.61 27.75
CA ASP A 807 4.14 -6.19 29.15
C ASP A 807 2.80 -5.88 29.84
N THR A 808 1.90 -5.17 29.14
CA THR A 808 0.56 -4.88 29.65
C THR A 808 -0.29 -6.13 29.81
N TYR A 809 -0.20 -7.10 28.89
CA TYR A 809 -0.84 -8.41 29.06
C TYR A 809 -0.23 -9.20 30.23
N GLN A 810 1.10 -9.30 30.26
CA GLN A 810 1.88 -10.12 31.19
C GLN A 810 1.62 -9.73 32.65
N PHE A 811 1.56 -8.43 32.92
CA PHE A 811 1.36 -7.89 34.27
C PHE A 811 -0.07 -7.38 34.53
N ARG A 812 -1.00 -7.52 33.55
CA ARG A 812 -2.36 -6.96 33.56
C ARG A 812 -2.41 -5.50 34.03
N LYS A 813 -1.47 -4.67 33.56
CA LYS A 813 -1.38 -3.25 33.93
C LYS A 813 -2.62 -2.50 33.47
N GLU A 814 -3.10 -1.58 34.30
CA GLU A 814 -4.14 -0.61 33.93
C GLU A 814 -3.49 0.75 33.67
N GLU A 815 -3.79 1.35 32.53
CA GLU A 815 -3.21 2.60 32.06
C GLU A 815 -4.30 3.43 31.38
N SER A 816 -4.44 4.70 31.77
CA SER A 816 -5.45 5.60 31.21
C SER A 816 -5.39 5.64 29.68
N ARG A 817 -6.55 5.57 29.02
CA ARG A 817 -6.73 5.46 27.55
C ARG A 817 -6.12 4.23 26.86
N TYR A 818 -5.32 3.41 27.54
CA TYR A 818 -4.62 2.27 26.94
C TYR A 818 -5.13 0.92 27.43
N SER A 819 -5.30 0.70 28.74
CA SER A 819 -5.72 -0.61 29.26
C SER A 819 -6.53 -0.54 30.53
N ARG A 820 -7.49 -1.47 30.68
CA ARG A 820 -8.37 -1.55 31.85
C ARG A 820 -8.85 -2.97 32.09
N ARG A 821 -8.96 -3.36 33.37
CA ARG A 821 -9.55 -4.62 33.81
C ARG A 821 -11.03 -4.41 34.10
N VAL A 822 -11.88 -5.20 33.47
CA VAL A 822 -13.33 -5.03 33.53
C VAL A 822 -13.99 -6.27 34.12
N GLY A 823 -14.68 -6.09 35.24
CA GLY A 823 -15.45 -7.15 35.89
C GLY A 823 -16.73 -7.49 35.11
N MET A 824 -17.21 -8.72 35.29
CA MET A 824 -18.36 -9.25 34.55
C MET A 824 -19.62 -8.36 34.67
N GLU A 825 -19.88 -7.75 35.82
CA GLU A 825 -21.04 -6.86 36.02
C GLU A 825 -21.08 -5.67 35.06
N GLU A 826 -19.93 -5.08 34.70
CA GLU A 826 -19.87 -3.95 33.76
C GLU A 826 -20.04 -4.42 32.31
N ILE A 827 -19.61 -5.64 32.01
CA ILE A 827 -19.82 -6.30 30.71
C ILE A 827 -21.30 -6.67 30.53
N GLU A 828 -21.99 -7.15 31.59
CA GLU A 828 -23.43 -7.40 31.54
C GLU A 828 -24.23 -6.10 31.36
N LYS A 829 -23.86 -5.00 32.04
CA LYS A 829 -24.45 -3.66 31.84
C LYS A 829 -24.24 -3.10 30.42
N ASN A 830 -23.29 -3.64 29.67
CA ASN A 830 -23.00 -3.30 28.27
C ASN A 830 -23.54 -4.36 27.28
N ASP A 831 -24.53 -5.16 27.66
CA ASP A 831 -25.14 -6.21 26.81
C ASP A 831 -24.13 -7.21 26.24
N PHE A 832 -23.08 -7.55 27.01
CA PHE A 832 -21.96 -8.41 26.58
C PHE A 832 -21.24 -7.89 25.32
N ASN A 833 -21.31 -6.59 25.05
CA ASN A 833 -20.62 -5.94 23.95
C ASN A 833 -19.17 -5.67 24.34
N LEU A 834 -18.22 -6.30 23.65
CA LEU A 834 -16.78 -6.18 23.90
C LEU A 834 -16.12 -5.08 23.07
N ASN A 835 -16.88 -4.12 22.51
CA ASN A 835 -16.29 -2.98 21.80
C ASN A 835 -15.41 -2.18 22.78
N ILE A 836 -14.13 -2.04 22.44
CA ILE A 836 -13.06 -1.58 23.35
C ILE A 836 -13.34 -0.16 23.87
N SER A 837 -13.90 0.72 23.02
CA SER A 837 -14.23 2.10 23.38
C SER A 837 -15.36 2.25 24.42
N ARG A 838 -16.04 1.16 24.81
CA ARG A 838 -16.97 1.15 25.95
C ARG A 838 -16.27 1.09 27.30
N TYR A 839 -15.02 0.61 27.33
CA TYR A 839 -14.29 0.29 28.55
C TYR A 839 -13.03 1.12 28.72
N VAL A 840 -12.35 1.42 27.61
CA VAL A 840 -11.15 2.25 27.54
C VAL A 840 -11.50 3.52 26.76
N SER A 841 -11.46 4.67 27.43
CA SER A 841 -11.77 5.97 26.81
C SER A 841 -10.71 6.33 25.75
N THR A 842 -11.15 6.76 24.58
CA THR A 842 -10.27 7.34 23.54
C THR A 842 -10.23 8.86 23.58
N ALA A 843 -11.00 9.51 24.46
CA ALA A 843 -11.06 10.96 24.56
C ALA A 843 -9.89 11.50 25.39
N GLU A 844 -9.29 12.60 24.93
CA GLU A 844 -8.35 13.41 25.70
C GLU A 844 -9.11 14.26 26.72
N GLY A 845 -8.68 14.18 27.98
CA GLY A 845 -9.06 15.17 28.98
C GLY A 845 -8.29 16.46 28.73
N GLU A 846 -8.96 17.60 28.90
CA GLU A 846 -8.28 18.90 28.90
C GLU A 846 -7.23 18.95 30.01
N GLU A 847 -6.05 19.49 29.75
CA GLU A 847 -5.02 19.65 30.79
C GLU A 847 -5.53 20.58 31.90
N GLU A 848 -5.45 20.14 33.16
CA GLU A 848 -5.86 20.97 34.30
C GLU A 848 -4.92 22.18 34.47
N ILE A 849 -5.40 23.35 34.06
CA ILE A 849 -4.63 24.61 34.17
C ILE A 849 -4.42 24.96 35.65
N VAL A 850 -3.19 24.83 36.14
CA VAL A 850 -2.80 25.26 37.48
C VAL A 850 -2.79 26.79 37.54
N LEU A 851 -3.94 27.37 37.91
CA LEU A 851 -4.16 28.83 37.95
C LEU A 851 -3.09 29.59 38.75
N ALA A 852 -2.54 28.99 39.82
CA ALA A 852 -1.47 29.58 40.61
C ALA A 852 -0.15 29.73 39.81
N SER A 853 0.17 28.77 38.94
CA SER A 853 1.36 28.82 38.08
C SER A 853 1.20 29.91 37.02
N VAL A 854 0.05 29.93 36.33
CA VAL A 854 -0.27 30.95 35.32
C VAL A 854 -0.27 32.36 35.93
N HIS A 855 -0.78 32.52 37.16
CA HIS A 855 -0.72 33.80 37.86
C HIS A 855 0.71 34.23 38.21
N ALA A 856 1.56 33.31 38.69
CA ALA A 856 2.97 33.60 38.97
C ALA A 856 3.74 34.00 37.70
N GLU A 857 3.45 33.35 36.57
CA GLU A 857 4.03 33.67 35.26
C GLU A 857 3.59 35.04 34.76
N LEU A 858 2.30 35.39 34.87
CA LEU A 858 1.79 36.73 34.57
C LEU A 858 2.45 37.82 35.42
N VAL A 859 2.66 37.58 36.72
CA VAL A 859 3.38 38.51 37.60
C VAL A 859 4.85 38.67 37.19
N SER A 860 5.52 37.59 36.79
CA SER A 860 6.89 37.64 36.25
C SER A 860 6.97 38.45 34.96
N LEU A 861 6.06 38.19 34.02
CA LEU A 861 5.99 38.91 32.73
C LEU A 861 5.74 40.41 32.93
N GLU A 862 4.88 40.81 33.87
CA GLU A 862 4.63 42.22 34.16
C GLU A 862 5.85 42.91 34.78
N GLN A 863 6.61 42.22 35.65
CA GLN A 863 7.89 42.73 36.17
C GLN A 863 8.93 42.89 35.06
N GLN A 864 9.04 41.92 34.15
CA GLN A 864 9.93 41.99 32.99
C GLN A 864 9.54 43.13 32.04
N ARG A 865 8.23 43.31 31.78
CA ARG A 865 7.70 44.43 30.97
C ARG A 865 8.10 45.77 31.59
N LYS A 866 7.94 45.92 32.91
CA LYS A 866 8.28 47.15 33.63
C LYS A 866 9.79 47.44 33.58
N ALA A 867 10.63 46.44 33.83
CA ALA A 867 12.08 46.60 33.75
C ALA A 867 12.56 46.96 32.33
N ALA A 868 11.95 46.37 31.29
CA ALA A 868 12.23 46.69 29.90
C ALA A 868 11.79 48.13 29.54
N LEU A 869 10.61 48.56 30.00
CA LEU A 869 10.10 49.92 29.83
C LEU A 869 10.99 50.97 30.52
N GLU A 870 11.39 50.73 31.77
CA GLU A 870 12.31 51.59 32.52
C GLU A 870 13.66 51.73 31.81
N LYS A 871 14.22 50.62 31.32
CA LYS A 871 15.47 50.59 30.54
C LYS A 871 15.34 51.34 29.21
N HIS A 872 14.22 51.18 28.50
CA HIS A 872 13.97 51.90 27.26
C HIS A 872 13.81 53.42 27.50
N ASN A 873 13.10 53.80 28.56
CA ASN A 873 12.92 55.19 28.96
C ASN A 873 14.22 55.86 29.45
N ALA A 874 15.21 55.10 29.91
CA ALA A 874 16.56 55.63 30.15
C ALA A 874 17.22 56.06 28.84
N PHE A 875 17.21 55.20 27.81
CA PHE A 875 17.76 55.55 26.49
C PHE A 875 17.01 56.71 25.82
N LEU A 876 15.68 56.79 25.94
CA LEU A 876 14.92 57.93 25.42
C LEU A 876 15.35 59.26 26.07
N LYS A 877 15.61 59.26 27.40
CA LYS A 877 16.13 60.44 28.10
C LYS A 877 17.54 60.83 27.64
N GLU A 878 18.42 59.85 27.42
CA GLU A 878 19.78 60.10 26.88
C GLU A 878 19.72 60.71 25.46
N LEU A 879 18.71 60.33 24.66
CA LEU A 879 18.46 60.86 23.32
C LEU A 879 17.64 62.17 23.29
N GLY A 880 17.26 62.72 24.45
CA GLY A 880 16.46 63.96 24.55
C GLY A 880 14.99 63.80 24.14
N LEU A 881 14.47 62.57 24.11
CA LEU A 881 13.10 62.23 23.75
C LEU A 881 12.21 62.04 24.98
N PRO A 882 10.88 62.30 24.89
CA PRO A 882 9.96 62.06 25.98
C PRO A 882 9.83 60.55 26.28
N PRO A 883 9.70 60.14 27.56
CA PRO A 883 9.53 58.74 27.94
C PRO A 883 8.15 58.20 27.55
N LEU A 884 8.10 56.88 27.31
CA LEU A 884 6.86 56.12 27.12
C LEU A 884 6.11 55.93 28.46
N PRO A 885 4.76 55.89 28.44
CA PRO A 885 3.92 55.72 29.63
C PRO A 885 3.98 54.32 30.24
#